data_AF-A0A8S2AD89-F1
#
_entry.id   AF-A0A8S2AD89-F1
#
_cell.length_a   1.000
_cell.length_b   1.000
_cell.length_c   1.000
_cell.angle_alpha   90.00
_cell.angle_beta   90.00
_cell.angle_gamma   90.00
#
_symmetry.space_group_name_H-M   'P 1'
#
loop_
_entity.id
_entity.type
_entity.pdbx_description
1 polymer ?
#
loop_
_entity_poly.entity_id
_entity_poly.type
_entity_poly.pdbx_seq_one_letter_code
_entity_poly.pdbx_strand_id
1 'polypeptide(L)'
;MSSSMKGSDRNQIKKSLRKLKKQIGELEKLESPPDRLNKGKPVFIKRNIYLKKKFKKRVKDHGIFCSCSLDPGSSTICGSDCNCGILLSSCSSSCKCSSECTNKPFQQRHIKKMKLVQTEKCGYGIVADEDIKSGEFIIEYVGEVIDEKTCGERLWKLNHKVETNFYLCQINWNMVIDATHKGNKSRYINHSCNPNTEMQKWIIDGETRIGIFATRFINKGEQLTYDYQFVQFGADQDCYCGAVCCRKKLGAKPSKTKKTTLEEAVKPVACKLTWKTPKDKLGTTIHSQRKICCRDCIGAVIWLARPMNQKCFGIITQYYEFSRKHLVMYEDGVTEIIDMCREVWMINVVDKIKSVTEQGQTAFSFEFFPPKTEDGVENLFERMDRLVSYGPTFCDITWGAGGSTADLTLEIASRMQNVICVETMMHLTCTNMPIEKIDHALETIRSNGIQNVLALRGDPPHGQDKFVQVEGGFACALDLVNHIRSKYGDYFGITVAGYPEAHPDVIEADGLATPESYQSDLAYLKKKVDAGADLIVTQLFYDTDIFLKFVNDCRQIGINCPIVPGIMPISNYKGFLRMAGFCKTKIPAELTAALEPIKDNDEAVKAYGIHFATEMCKKILAHGITTLHLYTLNVDKSAIGILMNLGLIDESKISRSLPWRRPANVFRTKEDVRPIFWANRPKSYISRTKGWNDFPHGRWGDTRSASYSTLSDYQFTRPKARDKKLQQEWVVPLKSIEDVQEKFKELCIGNLKSSPWSELDGLQPETKIINEQLGKINSNGFLTINSQPSVNAAKSDSPAIGWGGPGGYVYQKAYLEFFCSKDKLDTLVEKSKAFPLITYMAVNKAENWVSNTDESDVNAVTWGVFPAKEVIQPTIVDPASFKVWKDEAFEIWSRSWANLYPEDDPSRKLLEEVKNSYYLVSLVDNDYINGDIFSVFA
;
A
#
# COMPACT_ATOMS: atom_id res chain seq x y z
N MET A 1 -1.33 38.47 -65.81
CA MET A 1 -0.49 38.25 -67.00
C MET A 1 0.35 39.49 -67.26
N SER A 2 1.58 39.26 -67.73
CA SER A 2 2.49 40.16 -68.48
C SER A 2 3.13 41.42 -67.84
N SER A 3 4.44 41.51 -68.11
CA SER A 3 5.34 42.69 -68.16
C SER A 3 5.87 43.21 -66.81
N SER A 4 7.11 42.88 -66.42
CA SER A 4 8.42 43.43 -66.84
C SER A 4 8.74 44.82 -66.27
N MET A 5 9.50 44.87 -65.18
CA MET A 5 10.33 46.03 -64.81
C MET A 5 11.81 45.63 -64.65
N LYS A 6 12.59 46.01 -65.68
CA LYS A 6 13.83 46.79 -65.67
C LYS A 6 14.90 46.50 -64.59
N GLY A 7 15.95 45.81 -65.03
CA GLY A 7 17.41 46.12 -64.98
C GLY A 7 18.11 46.81 -63.79
N SER A 8 17.43 47.55 -62.91
CA SER A 8 18.03 48.33 -61.82
C SER A 8 18.13 47.54 -60.51
N ASP A 9 17.16 46.66 -60.21
CA ASP A 9 17.12 45.92 -58.93
C ASP A 9 18.11 44.74 -58.87
N ARG A 10 18.53 44.19 -60.01
CA ARG A 10 19.47 43.05 -60.05
C ARG A 10 20.88 43.42 -59.58
N ASN A 11 21.30 44.67 -59.76
CA ASN A 11 22.62 45.14 -59.30
C ASN A 11 22.62 45.51 -57.81
N GLN A 12 21.49 45.97 -57.27
CA GLN A 12 21.34 46.22 -55.83
C GLN A 12 21.28 44.91 -55.05
N ILE A 13 20.59 43.88 -55.59
CA ILE A 13 20.57 42.52 -55.03
C ILE A 13 21.96 41.86 -55.06
N LYS A 14 22.74 42.01 -56.15
CA LYS A 14 24.12 41.50 -56.22
C LYS A 14 25.09 42.19 -55.25
N LYS A 15 24.89 43.49 -54.96
CA LYS A 15 25.71 44.24 -54.00
C LYS A 15 25.40 43.82 -52.55
N SER A 16 24.13 43.57 -52.24
CA SER A 16 23.70 43.02 -50.93
C SER A 16 24.15 41.56 -50.72
N LEU A 17 24.12 40.71 -51.76
CA LEU A 17 24.64 39.33 -51.70
C LEU A 17 26.16 39.26 -51.54
N ARG A 18 26.93 40.21 -52.10
CA ARG A 18 28.38 40.32 -51.84
C ARG A 18 28.68 40.80 -50.42
N LYS A 19 27.84 41.67 -49.85
CA LYS A 19 27.95 42.12 -48.46
C LYS A 19 27.63 40.99 -47.47
N LEU A 20 26.61 40.17 -47.77
CA LEU A 20 26.28 38.95 -47.02
C LEU A 20 27.39 37.88 -47.12
N LYS A 21 27.95 37.63 -48.32
CA LYS A 21 29.07 36.68 -48.48
C LYS A 21 30.35 37.10 -47.75
N LYS A 22 30.60 38.41 -47.62
CA LYS A 22 31.74 38.94 -46.87
C LYS A 22 31.54 38.83 -45.35
N GLN A 23 30.30 39.02 -44.88
CA GLN A 23 29.93 38.78 -43.47
C GLN A 23 29.88 37.28 -43.09
N ILE A 24 29.59 36.39 -44.06
CA ILE A 24 29.67 34.93 -43.85
C ILE A 24 31.14 34.45 -43.86
N GLY A 25 32.00 35.03 -44.70
CA GLY A 25 33.42 34.66 -44.78
C GLY A 25 34.32 35.18 -43.64
N GLU A 26 33.87 36.17 -42.86
CA GLU A 26 34.58 36.68 -41.68
C GLU A 26 34.14 36.00 -40.36
N LEU A 27 33.16 35.08 -40.40
CA LEU A 27 32.80 34.17 -39.29
C LEU A 27 33.47 32.78 -39.41
N GLU A 28 34.27 32.54 -40.45
CA GLU A 28 34.97 31.25 -40.70
C GLU A 28 36.47 31.24 -40.31
N LYS A 29 36.96 32.22 -39.54
CA LYS A 29 38.32 32.18 -38.96
C LYS A 29 38.40 32.82 -37.58
N LEU A 30 37.71 32.26 -36.60
CA LEU A 30 38.16 32.27 -35.22
C LEU A 30 37.71 30.96 -34.56
N GLU A 31 38.69 30.23 -34.03
CA GLU A 31 38.58 28.91 -33.42
C GLU A 31 38.27 27.76 -34.40
N SER A 32 39.35 27.15 -34.91
CA SER A 32 39.38 25.69 -35.02
C SER A 32 38.83 25.11 -33.71
N PRO A 33 37.76 24.29 -33.72
CA PRO A 33 37.42 23.52 -32.56
C PRO A 33 38.65 22.66 -32.23
N PRO A 34 39.07 22.61 -30.95
CA PRO A 34 40.16 21.74 -30.56
C PRO A 34 39.83 20.31 -30.99
N ASP A 35 40.86 19.59 -31.40
CA ASP A 35 40.89 18.14 -31.64
C ASP A 35 39.65 17.43 -31.12
N ARG A 36 38.93 16.77 -32.04
CA ARG A 36 37.93 15.72 -31.80
C ARG A 36 38.00 15.24 -30.36
N LEU A 37 37.29 15.94 -29.49
CA LEU A 37 37.34 15.70 -28.05
C LEU A 37 36.91 14.26 -27.88
N ASN A 38 37.88 13.45 -27.42
CA ASN A 38 37.74 12.07 -27.00
C ASN A 38 36.28 11.76 -26.69
N LYS A 39 35.58 11.04 -27.59
CA LYS A 39 34.35 10.31 -27.21
C LYS A 39 34.76 9.49 -26.01
N GLY A 40 34.42 9.98 -24.81
CA GLY A 40 34.92 9.42 -23.57
C GLY A 40 34.56 7.95 -23.57
N LYS A 41 35.55 7.08 -23.81
CA LYS A 41 35.33 5.64 -23.69
C LYS A 41 34.76 5.45 -22.29
N PRO A 42 33.67 4.69 -22.14
CA PRO A 42 33.07 4.49 -20.83
C PRO A 42 34.14 3.96 -19.88
N VAL A 43 34.23 4.55 -18.69
CA VAL A 43 35.22 4.14 -17.71
C VAL A 43 34.81 2.76 -17.19
N PHE A 44 35.65 1.76 -17.44
CA PHE A 44 35.37 0.40 -17.01
C PHE A 44 35.57 0.28 -15.49
N ILE A 45 34.48 0.00 -14.78
CA ILE A 45 34.48 -0.19 -13.32
C ILE A 45 34.19 -1.64 -12.97
N LYS A 46 34.74 -2.10 -11.84
CA LYS A 46 34.53 -3.46 -11.33
C LYS A 46 33.46 -3.55 -10.22
N ARG A 47 32.94 -2.42 -9.74
CA ARG A 47 31.93 -2.29 -8.68
C ARG A 47 31.12 -1.02 -8.89
N ASN A 48 29.90 -1.01 -8.37
CA ASN A 48 29.06 0.18 -8.30
C ASN A 48 29.75 1.33 -7.56
N ILE A 49 29.60 2.55 -8.07
CA ILE A 49 30.07 3.79 -7.45
C ILE A 49 28.85 4.57 -6.97
N TYR A 50 28.69 4.72 -5.66
CA TYR A 50 27.57 5.45 -5.07
C TYR A 50 27.89 6.94 -4.98
N LEU A 51 27.08 7.80 -5.62
CA LEU A 51 27.36 9.24 -5.71
C LEU A 51 26.79 10.07 -4.54
N LYS A 52 25.93 9.49 -3.69
CA LYS A 52 25.48 10.08 -2.42
C LYS A 52 26.00 9.25 -1.24
N LYS A 53 26.23 9.91 -0.09
CA LYS A 53 26.95 9.38 1.08
C LYS A 53 26.42 8.00 1.51
N LYS A 54 27.34 7.04 1.69
CA LYS A 54 27.06 5.72 2.27
C LYS A 54 26.51 5.85 3.69
N PHE A 55 25.46 5.10 4.01
CA PHE A 55 25.11 4.79 5.40
C PHE A 55 26.32 4.11 6.07
N LYS A 56 26.69 4.53 7.29
CA LYS A 56 27.71 3.84 8.09
C LYS A 56 27.17 2.47 8.51
N LYS A 57 27.82 1.39 8.07
CA LYS A 57 27.43 -0.02 8.34
C LYS A 57 27.64 -0.38 9.82
N ARG A 58 26.72 -1.16 10.40
CA ARG A 58 26.94 -1.85 11.69
C ARG A 58 27.37 -3.30 11.43
N VAL A 59 28.13 -3.87 12.37
CA VAL A 59 28.64 -5.27 12.28
C VAL A 59 27.49 -6.30 12.18
N LYS A 60 26.27 -5.95 12.63
CA LYS A 60 25.08 -6.80 12.55
C LYS A 60 24.42 -6.83 11.16
N ASP A 61 24.88 -6.01 10.21
CA ASP A 61 24.35 -5.94 8.84
C ASP A 61 25.16 -6.82 7.85
N HIS A 62 26.10 -7.63 8.35
CA HIS A 62 26.96 -8.49 7.52
C HIS A 62 26.28 -9.82 7.15
N GLY A 63 25.16 -9.73 6.42
CA GLY A 63 24.54 -10.86 5.72
C GLY A 63 23.96 -11.97 6.61
N ILE A 64 23.28 -12.92 5.96
CA ILE A 64 22.68 -14.09 6.61
C ILE A 64 23.80 -15.02 7.10
N PHE A 65 23.71 -15.48 8.35
CA PHE A 65 24.61 -16.52 8.86
C PHE A 65 24.23 -17.85 8.22
N CYS A 66 25.11 -18.36 7.35
CA CYS A 66 24.94 -19.65 6.71
C CYS A 66 25.09 -20.78 7.75
N SER A 67 24.05 -21.60 7.91
CA SER A 67 24.00 -22.72 8.86
C SER A 67 24.47 -24.06 8.27
N CYS A 68 25.07 -24.06 7.07
CA CYS A 68 25.53 -25.30 6.44
C CYS A 68 26.67 -25.95 7.26
N SER A 69 26.48 -27.23 7.63
CA SER A 69 27.43 -28.03 8.40
C SER A 69 28.25 -28.95 7.49
N LEU A 70 29.48 -29.27 7.93
CA LEU A 70 30.39 -30.20 7.26
C LEU A 70 29.99 -31.64 7.61
N ASP A 71 29.20 -32.31 6.76
CA ASP A 71 29.04 -33.77 6.84
C ASP A 71 30.17 -34.48 6.08
N PRO A 72 30.81 -35.51 6.67
CA PRO A 72 31.85 -36.29 6.00
C PRO A 72 31.23 -37.21 4.94
N GLY A 73 30.97 -36.66 3.76
CA GLY A 73 30.43 -37.40 2.61
C GLY A 73 29.71 -36.55 1.55
N SER A 74 29.42 -35.28 1.86
CA SER A 74 28.80 -34.32 0.94
C SER A 74 29.84 -33.40 0.31
N SER A 75 29.67 -33.04 -0.97
CA SER A 75 30.60 -32.17 -1.70
C SER A 75 30.87 -30.86 -0.93
N THR A 76 32.14 -30.44 -0.89
CA THR A 76 32.69 -29.30 -0.12
C THR A 76 32.19 -27.89 -0.54
N ILE A 77 31.05 -27.82 -1.22
CA ILE A 77 30.53 -26.65 -1.93
C ILE A 77 29.05 -26.48 -1.59
N CYS A 78 28.69 -25.29 -1.10
CA CYS A 78 27.31 -24.89 -0.92
C CYS A 78 26.58 -24.89 -2.30
N GLY A 79 25.49 -25.66 -2.44
CA GLY A 79 24.67 -25.74 -3.67
C GLY A 79 23.47 -24.78 -3.69
N SER A 80 22.53 -25.01 -4.62
CA SER A 80 21.25 -24.28 -4.74
C SER A 80 20.39 -24.35 -3.49
N ASP A 81 20.59 -25.38 -2.68
CA ASP A 81 19.72 -25.72 -1.55
C ASP A 81 20.18 -25.02 -0.25
N CYS A 82 21.21 -24.17 -0.35
CA CYS A 82 21.66 -23.33 0.76
C CYS A 82 20.65 -22.20 1.00
N ASN A 83 20.30 -21.95 2.26
CA ASN A 83 19.44 -20.83 2.66
C ASN A 83 19.89 -19.48 2.09
N CYS A 84 21.20 -19.27 1.90
CA CYS A 84 21.71 -18.05 1.26
C CYS A 84 21.35 -17.99 -0.24
N GLY A 85 21.48 -19.10 -0.97
CA GLY A 85 21.12 -19.19 -2.40
C GLY A 85 19.62 -19.08 -2.64
N ILE A 86 18.80 -19.74 -1.82
CA ILE A 86 17.33 -19.67 -1.87
C ILE A 86 16.83 -18.23 -1.64
N LEU A 87 17.48 -17.49 -0.75
CA LEU A 87 17.13 -16.10 -0.40
C LEU A 87 17.82 -15.05 -1.29
N LEU A 88 18.54 -15.45 -2.34
CA LEU A 88 19.36 -14.57 -3.19
C LEU A 88 20.27 -13.64 -2.36
N SER A 89 20.85 -14.18 -1.29
CA SER A 89 21.80 -13.48 -0.42
C SER A 89 23.16 -14.12 -0.53
N SER A 90 24.23 -13.32 -0.57
CA SER A 90 25.58 -13.89 -0.56
C SER A 90 25.90 -14.48 0.81
N CYS A 91 26.56 -15.65 0.84
CA CYS A 91 27.16 -16.17 2.06
C CYS A 91 28.18 -15.15 2.61
N SER A 92 28.22 -14.97 3.94
CA SER A 92 29.15 -14.05 4.60
C SER A 92 30.61 -14.56 4.58
N SER A 93 31.55 -13.72 4.99
CA SER A 93 32.96 -14.10 5.18
C SER A 93 33.15 -15.23 6.19
N SER A 94 32.18 -15.43 7.09
CA SER A 94 32.18 -16.47 8.12
C SER A 94 31.67 -17.84 7.63
N CYS A 95 31.32 -17.96 6.34
CA CYS A 95 30.91 -19.22 5.74
C CYS A 95 32.06 -20.25 5.74
N LYS A 96 31.77 -21.47 6.23
CA LYS A 96 32.74 -22.57 6.35
C LYS A 96 32.93 -23.40 5.06
N CYS A 97 32.13 -23.14 4.01
CA CYS A 97 32.31 -23.73 2.67
C CYS A 97 33.67 -23.28 2.08
N SER A 98 34.26 -24.09 1.19
CA SER A 98 35.51 -23.78 0.49
C SER A 98 35.44 -22.46 -0.31
N SER A 99 36.59 -21.99 -0.81
CA SER A 99 36.69 -20.79 -1.66
C SER A 99 35.93 -20.90 -2.98
N GLU A 100 35.29 -22.03 -3.30
CA GLU A 100 34.48 -22.29 -4.49
C GLU A 100 32.96 -22.28 -4.23
N CYS A 101 32.52 -21.74 -3.08
CA CYS A 101 31.10 -21.59 -2.73
C CYS A 101 30.29 -20.84 -3.83
N THR A 102 29.35 -21.54 -4.48
CA THR A 102 28.50 -20.96 -5.55
C THR A 102 27.60 -19.81 -5.07
N ASN A 103 27.33 -19.74 -3.75
CA ASN A 103 26.57 -18.67 -3.09
C ASN A 103 27.44 -17.45 -2.69
N LYS A 104 28.63 -17.31 -3.28
CA LYS A 104 29.46 -16.09 -3.24
C LYS A 104 29.77 -15.52 -4.64
N PRO A 105 28.80 -15.45 -5.58
CA PRO A 105 29.11 -15.19 -6.99
C PRO A 105 29.77 -13.82 -7.24
N PHE A 106 29.44 -12.82 -6.42
CA PHE A 106 29.95 -11.45 -6.55
C PHE A 106 31.27 -11.19 -5.79
N GLN A 107 31.64 -12.07 -4.86
CA GLN A 107 32.86 -11.99 -4.06
C GLN A 107 34.01 -12.75 -4.73
N GLN A 108 33.75 -13.96 -5.26
CA GLN A 108 34.73 -14.78 -6.00
C GLN A 108 34.95 -14.32 -7.45
N ARG A 109 33.93 -13.72 -8.08
CA ARG A 109 34.04 -13.03 -9.39
C ARG A 109 34.58 -13.89 -10.53
N HIS A 110 34.10 -15.13 -10.65
CA HIS A 110 34.34 -15.95 -11.84
C HIS A 110 33.53 -15.42 -13.03
N ILE A 111 33.91 -14.24 -13.54
CA ILE A 111 33.27 -13.60 -14.69
C ILE A 111 33.55 -14.45 -15.93
N LYS A 112 32.49 -14.83 -16.65
CA LYS A 112 32.62 -15.65 -17.84
C LYS A 112 33.28 -14.86 -18.98
N LYS A 113 34.09 -15.54 -19.80
CA LYS A 113 34.75 -14.94 -20.96
C LYS A 113 33.69 -14.51 -21.97
N MET A 114 33.81 -13.26 -22.43
CA MET A 114 32.82 -12.66 -23.32
C MET A 114 33.46 -11.65 -24.28
N LYS A 115 32.97 -11.65 -25.52
CA LYS A 115 33.47 -10.82 -26.60
C LYS A 115 32.42 -9.79 -27.03
N LEU A 116 32.86 -8.54 -27.19
CA LEU A 116 32.02 -7.48 -27.75
C LEU A 116 31.95 -7.67 -29.26
N VAL A 117 30.75 -7.66 -29.81
CA VAL A 117 30.48 -7.80 -31.25
C VAL A 117 29.62 -6.63 -31.72
N GLN A 118 29.72 -6.29 -33.00
CA GLN A 118 28.79 -5.37 -33.62
C GLN A 118 27.61 -6.17 -34.19
N THR A 119 26.40 -5.81 -33.79
CA THR A 119 25.16 -6.41 -34.27
C THR A 119 24.57 -5.55 -35.38
N GLU A 120 23.86 -6.18 -36.31
CA GLU A 120 23.35 -5.50 -37.51
C GLU A 120 22.34 -4.38 -37.21
N LYS A 121 21.49 -4.57 -36.19
CA LYS A 121 20.35 -3.67 -35.89
C LYS A 121 20.35 -3.08 -34.48
N CYS A 122 21.16 -3.59 -33.56
CA CYS A 122 21.12 -3.21 -32.13
C CYS A 122 22.44 -2.57 -31.64
N GLY A 123 23.30 -2.10 -32.55
CA GLY A 123 24.60 -1.53 -32.18
C GLY A 123 25.55 -2.60 -31.62
N TYR A 124 26.20 -2.33 -30.48
CA TYR A 124 27.12 -3.29 -29.87
C TYR A 124 26.37 -4.34 -29.03
N GLY A 125 26.79 -5.60 -29.12
CA GLY A 125 26.27 -6.76 -28.38
C GLY A 125 27.37 -7.58 -27.71
N ILE A 126 27.00 -8.55 -26.87
CA ILE A 126 27.93 -9.46 -26.21
C ILE A 126 27.65 -10.91 -26.65
N VAL A 127 28.71 -11.66 -26.97
CA VAL A 127 28.66 -13.12 -27.16
C VAL A 127 29.51 -13.84 -26.10
N ALA A 128 29.13 -15.06 -25.76
CA ALA A 128 29.93 -15.95 -24.91
C ALA A 128 31.23 -16.34 -25.63
N ASP A 129 32.37 -16.34 -24.94
CA ASP A 129 33.68 -16.78 -25.48
C ASP A 129 34.17 -18.10 -24.83
N GLU A 130 33.28 -18.72 -24.07
CA GLU A 130 33.37 -20.07 -23.50
C GLU A 130 31.95 -20.63 -23.31
N ASP A 131 31.84 -21.94 -23.10
CA ASP A 131 30.56 -22.57 -22.80
C ASP A 131 30.12 -22.22 -21.37
N ILE A 132 28.84 -21.90 -21.19
CA ILE A 132 28.25 -21.49 -19.91
C ILE A 132 27.10 -22.42 -19.58
N LYS A 133 27.14 -23.06 -18.41
CA LYS A 133 26.10 -23.98 -17.95
C LYS A 133 24.90 -23.21 -17.41
N SER A 134 23.72 -23.85 -17.41
CA SER A 134 22.50 -23.30 -16.80
C SER A 134 22.73 -22.96 -15.33
N GLY A 135 22.24 -21.80 -14.88
CA GLY A 135 22.36 -21.30 -13.52
C GLY A 135 23.69 -20.63 -13.18
N GLU A 136 24.68 -20.62 -14.08
CA GLU A 136 25.98 -20.00 -13.79
C GLU A 136 25.92 -18.46 -13.79
N PHE A 137 26.64 -17.85 -12.85
CA PHE A 137 26.88 -16.41 -12.83
C PHE A 137 27.77 -15.99 -14.01
N ILE A 138 27.33 -14.99 -14.76
CA ILE A 138 28.03 -14.49 -15.94
C ILE A 138 28.79 -13.21 -15.61
N ILE A 139 28.09 -12.17 -15.16
CA ILE A 139 28.65 -10.85 -14.84
C ILE A 139 27.69 -10.02 -13.98
N GLU A 140 28.23 -9.10 -13.19
CA GLU A 140 27.44 -8.11 -12.45
C GLU A 140 27.14 -6.89 -13.32
N TYR A 141 25.90 -6.38 -13.26
CA TYR A 141 25.55 -5.10 -13.85
C TYR A 141 26.02 -3.96 -12.95
N VAL A 142 27.00 -3.17 -13.41
CA VAL A 142 27.63 -2.10 -12.61
C VAL A 142 27.58 -0.73 -13.29
N GLY A 143 27.48 0.31 -12.46
CA GLY A 143 27.51 1.71 -12.89
C GLY A 143 27.60 2.69 -11.73
N GLU A 144 27.25 3.94 -11.97
CA GLU A 144 27.04 4.92 -10.91
C GLU A 144 25.66 4.73 -10.28
N VAL A 145 25.60 4.52 -8.98
CA VAL A 145 24.33 4.42 -8.26
C VAL A 145 23.87 5.83 -7.89
N ILE A 146 22.75 6.23 -8.47
CA ILE A 146 22.16 7.57 -8.37
C ILE A 146 20.73 7.48 -7.85
N ASP A 147 20.25 8.55 -7.23
CA ASP A 147 18.85 8.65 -6.82
C ASP A 147 17.94 9.11 -7.97
N GLU A 148 16.63 8.98 -7.78
CA GLU A 148 15.62 9.29 -8.80
C GLU A 148 15.73 10.74 -9.32
N LYS A 149 15.98 11.69 -8.41
CA LYS A 149 16.19 13.11 -8.79
C LYS A 149 17.39 13.27 -9.74
N THR A 150 18.55 12.70 -9.38
CA THR A 150 19.75 12.78 -10.22
C THR A 150 19.56 12.03 -11.54
N CYS A 151 18.81 10.92 -11.55
CA CYS A 151 18.45 10.18 -12.75
C CYS A 151 17.63 11.05 -13.71
N GLY A 152 16.59 11.73 -13.21
CA GLY A 152 15.77 12.67 -13.99
C GLY A 152 16.58 13.84 -14.54
N GLU A 153 17.45 14.46 -13.73
CA GLU A 153 18.35 15.53 -14.19
C GLU A 153 19.31 15.07 -15.31
N ARG A 154 19.84 13.83 -15.22
CA ARG A 154 20.72 13.26 -16.25
C ARG A 154 19.96 12.97 -17.54
N LEU A 155 18.77 12.37 -17.46
CA LEU A 155 17.91 12.11 -18.61
C LEU A 155 17.50 13.40 -19.32
N TRP A 156 17.13 14.45 -18.57
CA TRP A 156 16.80 15.76 -19.12
C TRP A 156 17.99 16.37 -19.89
N LYS A 157 19.21 16.31 -19.32
CA LYS A 157 20.44 16.79 -19.98
C LYS A 157 20.79 15.99 -21.24
N LEU A 158 20.55 14.67 -21.26
CA LEU A 158 20.84 13.80 -22.40
C LEU A 158 19.86 14.04 -23.56
N ASN A 159 18.56 14.20 -23.26
CA ASN A 159 17.53 14.50 -24.27
C ASN A 159 17.76 15.83 -25.00
N HIS A 160 18.38 16.83 -24.33
CA HIS A 160 18.70 18.12 -24.94
C HIS A 160 20.06 18.17 -25.65
N LYS A 161 20.88 17.11 -25.55
CA LYS A 161 22.22 17.02 -26.17
C LYS A 161 22.29 16.09 -27.38
N VAL A 162 21.17 15.52 -27.84
CA VAL A 162 21.11 14.55 -28.96
C VAL A 162 21.97 13.29 -28.68
N GLU A 163 22.10 12.88 -27.41
CA GLU A 163 22.68 11.58 -27.06
C GLU A 163 21.55 10.54 -26.98
N THR A 164 21.62 9.48 -27.80
CA THR A 164 20.50 8.53 -27.98
C THR A 164 20.59 7.24 -27.18
N ASN A 165 21.69 6.99 -26.45
CA ASN A 165 21.94 5.72 -25.76
C ASN A 165 22.19 5.93 -24.25
N PHE A 166 21.26 5.50 -23.40
CA PHE A 166 21.38 5.49 -21.95
C PHE A 166 21.33 4.04 -21.42
N TYR A 167 22.06 3.77 -20.34
CA TYR A 167 22.25 2.42 -19.80
C TYR A 167 21.83 2.35 -18.34
N LEU A 168 20.52 2.46 -18.10
CA LEU A 168 19.93 2.57 -16.76
C LEU A 168 19.33 1.24 -16.31
N CYS A 169 19.60 0.86 -15.06
CA CYS A 169 19.03 -0.34 -14.43
C CYS A 169 18.53 -0.01 -13.02
N GLN A 170 17.23 -0.20 -12.78
CA GLN A 170 16.63 0.14 -11.49
C GLN A 170 16.96 -0.92 -10.42
N ILE A 171 17.48 -0.47 -9.27
CA ILE A 171 17.80 -1.35 -8.13
C ILE A 171 16.55 -1.51 -7.25
N ASN A 172 15.95 -0.38 -6.86
CA ASN A 172 14.75 -0.27 -6.01
C ASN A 172 14.00 1.04 -6.35
N TRP A 173 12.96 1.40 -5.58
CA TRP A 173 12.11 2.55 -5.87
C TRP A 173 12.84 3.91 -5.83
N ASN A 174 14.01 4.02 -5.18
CA ASN A 174 14.74 5.29 -5.04
C ASN A 174 16.18 5.29 -5.59
N MET A 175 16.68 4.18 -6.14
CA MET A 175 18.04 4.04 -6.65
C MET A 175 18.10 3.37 -8.03
N VAL A 176 18.92 3.95 -8.92
CA VAL A 176 19.17 3.49 -10.28
C VAL A 176 20.68 3.33 -10.50
N ILE A 177 21.10 2.24 -11.15
CA ILE A 177 22.47 2.06 -11.68
C ILE A 177 22.53 2.71 -13.06
N ASP A 178 23.28 3.79 -13.18
CA ASP A 178 23.58 4.45 -14.44
C ASP A 178 24.95 3.99 -14.97
N ALA A 179 24.92 3.10 -15.97
CA ALA A 179 26.09 2.59 -16.65
C ALA A 179 26.49 3.40 -17.90
N THR A 180 25.89 4.59 -18.10
CA THR A 180 26.05 5.38 -19.33
C THR A 180 27.49 5.85 -19.51
N HIS A 181 28.10 6.41 -18.48
CA HIS A 181 29.49 6.91 -18.53
C HIS A 181 30.51 6.03 -17.80
N LYS A 182 30.08 5.27 -16.77
CA LYS A 182 30.92 4.33 -16.02
C LYS A 182 30.19 3.01 -15.88
N GLY A 183 30.77 1.89 -16.30
CA GLY A 183 30.11 0.59 -16.24
C GLY A 183 31.04 -0.56 -16.60
N ASN A 184 30.51 -1.75 -16.91
CA ASN A 184 31.32 -2.83 -17.48
C ASN A 184 30.71 -3.39 -18.77
N LYS A 185 31.16 -4.57 -19.23
CA LYS A 185 30.65 -5.19 -20.46
C LYS A 185 29.14 -5.54 -20.40
N SER A 186 28.55 -5.66 -19.22
CA SER A 186 27.13 -5.97 -19.01
C SER A 186 26.19 -4.97 -19.69
N ARG A 187 26.60 -3.70 -19.80
CA ARG A 187 25.82 -2.63 -20.44
C ARG A 187 25.55 -2.90 -21.93
N TYR A 188 26.31 -3.79 -22.56
CA TYR A 188 26.17 -4.14 -23.98
C TYR A 188 25.42 -5.45 -24.22
N ILE A 189 24.85 -6.07 -23.17
CA ILE A 189 24.02 -7.26 -23.36
C ILE A 189 22.65 -6.81 -23.88
N ASN A 190 22.27 -7.34 -25.04
CA ASN A 190 21.11 -6.88 -25.78
C ASN A 190 19.81 -7.52 -25.30
N HIS A 191 18.69 -6.88 -25.66
CA HIS A 191 17.37 -7.41 -25.40
C HIS A 191 17.07 -8.66 -26.24
N SER A 192 16.41 -9.65 -25.63
CA SER A 192 15.64 -10.69 -26.35
C SER A 192 14.29 -10.93 -25.70
N CYS A 193 13.25 -11.16 -26.52
CA CYS A 193 11.93 -11.63 -26.05
C CYS A 193 11.94 -13.13 -25.68
N ASN A 194 13.01 -13.85 -26.01
CA ASN A 194 13.29 -15.21 -25.54
C ASN A 194 14.77 -15.28 -25.08
N PRO A 195 15.09 -14.72 -23.91
CA PRO A 195 16.47 -14.56 -23.49
C PRO A 195 17.10 -15.88 -23.00
N ASN A 196 18.43 -15.95 -23.08
CA ASN A 196 19.23 -17.04 -22.52
C ASN A 196 19.92 -16.67 -21.20
N THR A 197 19.71 -15.44 -20.72
CA THR A 197 20.17 -14.95 -19.42
C THR A 197 19.06 -14.19 -18.69
N GLU A 198 19.17 -14.12 -17.37
CA GLU A 198 18.27 -13.35 -16.52
C GLU A 198 19.02 -12.44 -15.56
N MET A 199 18.38 -11.34 -15.16
CA MET A 199 18.88 -10.44 -14.12
C MET A 199 18.30 -10.81 -12.76
N GLN A 200 19.16 -11.08 -11.79
CA GLN A 200 18.77 -11.40 -10.41
C GLN A 200 19.25 -10.32 -9.44
N LYS A 201 18.39 -9.92 -8.50
CA LYS A 201 18.72 -9.00 -7.40
C LYS A 201 19.26 -9.79 -6.22
N TRP A 202 20.50 -9.52 -5.82
CA TRP A 202 21.16 -10.20 -4.71
C TRP A 202 21.47 -9.23 -3.56
N ILE A 203 21.30 -9.67 -2.31
CA ILE A 203 21.71 -8.90 -1.13
C ILE A 203 23.11 -9.34 -0.68
N ILE A 204 24.06 -8.41 -0.64
CA ILE A 204 25.48 -8.70 -0.35
C ILE A 204 26.01 -7.64 0.60
N ASP A 205 26.40 -8.06 1.81
CA ASP A 205 26.85 -7.15 2.87
C ASP A 205 25.87 -5.98 3.12
N GLY A 206 24.56 -6.27 3.07
CA GLY A 206 23.49 -5.30 3.23
C GLY A 206 23.19 -4.43 1.99
N GLU A 207 23.83 -4.67 0.85
CA GLU A 207 23.64 -3.91 -0.39
C GLU A 207 22.96 -4.76 -1.47
N THR A 208 21.94 -4.22 -2.14
CA THR A 208 21.34 -4.86 -3.32
C THR A 208 22.25 -4.70 -4.53
N ARG A 209 22.60 -5.81 -5.18
CA ARG A 209 23.46 -5.89 -6.36
C ARG A 209 22.77 -6.70 -7.45
N ILE A 210 23.07 -6.40 -8.72
CA ILE A 210 22.40 -7.03 -9.87
C ILE A 210 23.37 -7.97 -10.56
N GLY A 211 23.08 -9.27 -10.54
CA GLY A 211 23.85 -10.29 -11.24
C GLY A 211 23.11 -10.78 -12.49
N ILE A 212 23.85 -11.15 -13.52
CA ILE A 212 23.32 -11.77 -14.73
C ILE A 212 23.70 -13.25 -14.71
N PHE A 213 22.71 -14.13 -14.84
CA PHE A 213 22.85 -15.58 -14.74
C PHE A 213 22.32 -16.27 -16.00
N ALA A 214 22.88 -17.40 -16.36
CA ALA A 214 22.42 -18.20 -17.49
C ALA A 214 21.11 -18.93 -17.15
N THR A 215 20.07 -18.83 -17.99
CA THR A 215 18.78 -19.54 -17.78
C THR A 215 18.77 -20.94 -18.40
N ARG A 216 19.74 -21.22 -19.28
CA ARG A 216 19.98 -22.51 -19.93
C ARG A 216 21.47 -22.64 -20.27
N PHE A 217 21.86 -23.78 -20.82
CA PHE A 217 23.19 -23.93 -21.41
C PHE A 217 23.37 -22.95 -22.59
N ILE A 218 24.51 -22.26 -22.65
CA ILE A 218 24.88 -21.27 -23.67
C ILE A 218 26.20 -21.71 -24.30
N ASN A 219 26.20 -21.91 -25.62
CA ASN A 219 27.40 -22.32 -26.34
C ASN A 219 28.37 -21.15 -26.55
N LYS A 220 29.66 -21.44 -26.62
CA LYS A 220 30.65 -20.47 -27.08
C LYS A 220 30.25 -19.90 -28.45
N GLY A 221 30.29 -18.59 -28.57
CA GLY A 221 29.89 -17.82 -29.76
C GLY A 221 28.42 -17.39 -29.77
N GLU A 222 27.60 -17.89 -28.86
CA GLU A 222 26.19 -17.53 -28.76
C GLU A 222 26.02 -16.12 -28.13
N GLN A 223 25.06 -15.34 -28.62
CA GLN A 223 24.78 -14.00 -28.11
C GLN A 223 24.12 -14.07 -26.73
N LEU A 224 24.67 -13.35 -25.75
CA LEU A 224 24.03 -13.17 -24.45
C LEU A 224 22.92 -12.14 -24.57
N THR A 225 21.74 -12.48 -24.08
CA THR A 225 20.57 -11.60 -24.09
C THR A 225 19.73 -11.77 -22.83
N TYR A 226 19.14 -10.67 -22.34
CA TYR A 226 18.13 -10.70 -21.27
C TYR A 226 16.89 -9.91 -21.68
N ASP A 227 15.75 -10.17 -21.04
CA ASP A 227 14.55 -9.36 -21.25
C ASP A 227 14.71 -8.02 -20.50
N TYR A 228 14.54 -6.89 -21.19
CA TYR A 228 14.73 -5.54 -20.64
C TYR A 228 13.55 -5.11 -19.73
N GLN A 229 12.88 -6.06 -19.07
CA GLN A 229 11.58 -5.89 -18.40
C GLN A 229 11.50 -4.59 -17.57
N PHE A 230 10.75 -3.64 -18.13
CA PHE A 230 10.15 -2.44 -17.54
C PHE A 230 11.05 -1.49 -16.73
N VAL A 231 11.75 -0.57 -17.43
CA VAL A 231 11.49 0.89 -17.38
C VAL A 231 11.96 1.46 -18.71
N GLN A 232 11.03 1.92 -19.55
CA GLN A 232 11.41 2.61 -20.77
C GLN A 232 11.71 4.07 -20.42
N PHE A 233 12.99 4.41 -20.39
CA PHE A 233 13.40 5.80 -20.44
C PHE A 233 13.39 6.21 -21.92
N GLY A 234 12.71 7.29 -22.31
CA GLY A 234 12.67 7.78 -23.69
C GLY A 234 11.59 7.16 -24.61
N ALA A 235 11.61 7.56 -25.89
CA ALA A 235 10.54 7.27 -26.86
C ALA A 235 10.46 5.80 -27.29
N ASP A 236 9.30 5.38 -27.83
CA ASP A 236 9.00 4.03 -28.33
C ASP A 236 10.02 3.54 -29.37
N GLN A 237 10.65 2.40 -29.08
CA GLN A 237 11.64 1.78 -29.97
C GLN A 237 11.19 0.39 -30.44
N ASP A 238 11.52 0.05 -31.69
CA ASP A 238 11.22 -1.24 -32.28
C ASP A 238 12.16 -2.34 -31.77
N CYS A 239 11.62 -3.55 -31.57
CA CYS A 239 12.39 -4.71 -31.14
C CYS A 239 12.91 -5.50 -32.34
N TYR A 240 14.24 -5.60 -32.44
CA TYR A 240 14.94 -6.34 -33.49
C TYR A 240 15.60 -7.63 -32.99
N CYS A 241 15.07 -8.24 -31.92
CA CYS A 241 15.72 -9.41 -31.28
C CYS A 241 15.68 -10.72 -32.09
N GLY A 242 14.85 -10.81 -33.13
CA GLY A 242 14.76 -12.00 -33.99
C GLY A 242 14.12 -13.25 -33.36
N ALA A 243 13.65 -13.20 -32.11
CA ALA A 243 12.97 -14.32 -31.47
C ALA A 243 11.62 -14.66 -32.16
N VAL A 244 11.27 -15.95 -32.22
CA VAL A 244 9.98 -16.42 -32.79
C VAL A 244 8.77 -15.76 -32.10
N CYS A 245 8.88 -15.51 -30.80
CA CYS A 245 7.88 -14.81 -29.98
C CYS A 245 8.16 -13.31 -29.79
N CYS A 246 8.88 -12.66 -30.72
CA CYS A 246 9.24 -11.25 -30.61
C CYS A 246 8.02 -10.33 -30.45
N ARG A 247 8.07 -9.44 -29.44
CA ARG A 247 7.01 -8.47 -29.12
C ARG A 247 6.92 -7.28 -30.09
N LYS A 248 7.83 -7.18 -31.08
CA LYS A 248 7.98 -6.10 -32.07
C LYS A 248 8.32 -4.71 -31.52
N LYS A 249 8.06 -4.43 -30.24
CA LYS A 249 8.47 -3.21 -29.53
C LYS A 249 9.37 -3.56 -28.34
N LEU A 250 10.37 -2.73 -28.09
CA LEU A 250 11.15 -2.79 -26.85
C LEU A 250 10.26 -2.24 -25.73
N GLY A 251 10.05 -3.02 -24.66
CA GLY A 251 9.28 -2.57 -23.49
C GLY A 251 7.75 -2.67 -23.56
N ALA A 252 7.12 -2.94 -24.72
CA ALA A 252 5.65 -3.05 -24.85
C ALA A 252 5.15 -4.45 -25.24
N LYS A 253 3.92 -4.82 -24.83
CA LYS A 253 3.23 -6.07 -25.23
C LYS A 253 2.61 -5.93 -26.64
N PRO A 254 2.61 -7.00 -27.48
CA PRO A 254 2.03 -6.94 -28.82
C PRO A 254 0.49 -6.83 -28.77
N SER A 255 -0.09 -5.82 -29.45
CA SER A 255 -1.53 -5.74 -29.70
C SER A 255 -1.92 -6.58 -30.94
N LYS A 256 -3.08 -7.26 -30.88
CA LYS A 256 -3.58 -8.07 -32.01
C LYS A 256 -3.86 -7.18 -33.22
N THR A 257 -3.23 -7.53 -34.34
CA THR A 257 -3.50 -7.03 -35.70
C THR A 257 -4.97 -7.20 -36.06
N LYS A 258 -5.70 -6.08 -36.23
CA LYS A 258 -6.97 -6.07 -36.97
C LYS A 258 -6.67 -6.26 -38.46
N LYS A 259 -7.32 -7.26 -39.07
CA LYS A 259 -7.35 -7.43 -40.53
C LYS A 259 -7.94 -6.16 -41.17
N THR A 260 -7.17 -5.57 -42.05
CA THR A 260 -7.56 -4.54 -43.01
C THR A 260 -8.59 -5.11 -44.00
N THR A 261 -9.69 -4.39 -44.19
CA THR A 261 -10.38 -4.33 -45.49
C THR A 261 -10.57 -2.85 -45.80
N LEU A 262 -10.14 -2.48 -47.02
CA LEU A 262 -10.28 -1.16 -47.67
C LEU A 262 -11.77 -0.86 -47.87
N GLU A 263 -12.30 0.30 -47.45
CA GLU A 263 -12.60 1.56 -48.19
C GLU A 263 -13.64 2.26 -47.25
N GLU A 264 -13.79 3.57 -47.03
CA GLU A 264 -13.52 4.79 -47.77
C GLU A 264 -13.66 6.02 -46.83
N ALA A 265 -13.33 7.21 -47.34
CA ALA A 265 -13.02 8.47 -46.65
C ALA A 265 -14.21 9.24 -46.01
N VAL A 266 -13.90 10.16 -45.08
CA VAL A 266 -14.11 11.64 -45.17
C VAL A 266 -13.72 12.34 -43.84
N LYS A 267 -13.06 13.51 -43.96
CA LYS A 267 -12.51 14.41 -42.92
C LYS A 267 -13.57 15.28 -42.20
N PRO A 268 -13.22 15.92 -41.06
CA PRO A 268 -14.17 16.54 -40.13
C PRO A 268 -14.57 17.99 -40.51
N VAL A 269 -15.82 18.35 -40.22
CA VAL A 269 -16.31 19.74 -40.23
C VAL A 269 -16.30 20.29 -38.80
N ALA A 270 -15.61 21.41 -38.64
CA ALA A 270 -15.60 22.23 -37.43
C ALA A 270 -16.97 22.91 -37.21
N CYS A 271 -17.45 22.94 -35.97
CA CYS A 271 -18.54 23.82 -35.56
C CYS A 271 -17.99 24.90 -34.62
N LYS A 272 -17.95 26.14 -35.10
CA LYS A 272 -17.73 27.36 -34.32
C LYS A 272 -19.02 27.70 -33.58
N LEU A 273 -18.96 27.92 -32.26
CA LEU A 273 -19.93 28.76 -31.57
C LEU A 273 -19.22 29.69 -30.59
N THR A 274 -19.29 30.98 -30.92
CA THR A 274 -18.84 32.16 -30.19
C THR A 274 -19.87 32.57 -29.14
N TRP A 275 -19.44 32.93 -27.93
CA TRP A 275 -20.26 33.75 -27.01
C TRP A 275 -19.45 34.84 -26.32
N LYS A 276 -20.09 36.01 -26.21
CA LYS A 276 -19.56 37.32 -25.81
C LYS A 276 -19.50 37.48 -24.28
N THR A 277 -18.49 38.22 -23.84
CA THR A 277 -18.25 38.71 -22.46
C THR A 277 -19.21 39.82 -22.03
N PRO A 278 -19.56 39.88 -20.73
CA PRO A 278 -19.88 41.15 -20.05
C PRO A 278 -18.77 41.57 -19.07
N LYS A 279 -18.64 42.90 -18.90
CA LYS A 279 -17.60 43.64 -18.16
C LYS A 279 -17.87 43.74 -16.65
N ASP A 280 -16.77 43.69 -15.90
CA ASP A 280 -16.42 44.17 -14.55
C ASP A 280 -17.48 44.78 -13.60
N LYS A 281 -17.40 44.39 -12.32
CA LYS A 281 -17.27 45.31 -11.18
C LYS A 281 -16.37 44.73 -10.07
N LEU A 282 -15.43 45.57 -9.64
CA LEU A 282 -14.39 45.37 -8.62
C LEU A 282 -14.97 45.55 -7.20
N GLY A 283 -14.54 44.75 -6.22
CA GLY A 283 -14.83 45.00 -4.80
C GLY A 283 -14.29 43.97 -3.80
N THR A 284 -13.24 44.37 -3.09
CA THR A 284 -12.76 43.94 -1.75
C THR A 284 -12.01 42.62 -1.55
N THR A 285 -10.78 42.80 -1.07
CA THR A 285 -9.75 41.87 -0.62
C THR A 285 -10.11 41.20 0.72
N ILE A 286 -9.99 39.86 0.81
CA ILE A 286 -9.86 39.12 2.08
C ILE A 286 -8.72 38.10 1.91
N HIS A 287 -7.76 38.14 2.83
CA HIS A 287 -6.58 37.27 2.87
C HIS A 287 -6.84 35.94 3.61
N SER A 288 -6.20 34.89 3.09
CA SER A 288 -5.85 33.60 3.73
C SER A 288 -6.96 32.55 3.90
N GLN A 289 -7.25 31.82 2.83
CA GLN A 289 -7.66 30.42 2.89
C GLN A 289 -6.86 29.61 1.84
N ARG A 290 -6.45 28.41 2.23
CA ARG A 290 -5.67 27.38 1.52
C ARG A 290 -5.61 27.56 -0.02
N LYS A 291 -4.39 27.85 -0.52
CA LYS A 291 -4.06 27.86 -1.96
C LYS A 291 -4.06 26.45 -2.55
N ILE A 292 -5.22 25.95 -2.95
CA ILE A 292 -5.30 24.98 -4.06
C ILE A 292 -6.54 25.36 -4.86
N CYS A 293 -6.35 25.68 -6.15
CA CYS A 293 -7.38 26.04 -7.14
C CYS A 293 -7.71 27.54 -7.28
N CYS A 294 -6.74 28.36 -7.72
CA CYS A 294 -6.99 29.68 -8.33
C CYS A 294 -5.96 29.98 -9.44
N ARG A 295 -6.13 31.09 -10.18
CA ARG A 295 -5.25 31.53 -11.30
C ARG A 295 -3.74 31.51 -10.96
N ASP A 296 -3.36 31.58 -9.69
CA ASP A 296 -1.97 31.59 -9.21
C ASP A 296 -1.21 30.27 -9.43
N CYS A 297 -1.87 29.18 -9.83
CA CYS A 297 -1.21 27.90 -10.13
C CYS A 297 -0.72 27.79 -11.58
N ILE A 298 -0.98 28.78 -12.43
CA ILE A 298 -0.47 28.81 -13.82
C ILE A 298 1.07 28.88 -13.78
N GLY A 299 1.72 27.94 -14.46
CA GLY A 299 3.17 27.74 -14.46
C GLY A 299 3.66 26.68 -13.47
N ALA A 300 2.80 26.17 -12.57
CA ALA A 300 3.16 25.10 -11.66
C ALA A 300 3.32 23.77 -12.42
N VAL A 301 4.41 23.06 -12.11
CA VAL A 301 4.63 21.69 -12.58
C VAL A 301 3.91 20.75 -11.62
N ILE A 302 2.97 19.97 -12.14
CA ILE A 302 2.14 19.03 -11.41
C ILE A 302 2.35 17.62 -11.91
N TRP A 303 2.01 16.66 -11.05
CA TRP A 303 2.14 15.24 -11.29
C TRP A 303 0.77 14.62 -11.45
N LEU A 304 0.50 14.01 -12.60
CA LEU A 304 -0.81 13.44 -12.92
C LEU A 304 -0.66 12.11 -13.65
N ALA A 305 -1.55 11.17 -13.34
CA ALA A 305 -1.63 9.89 -14.03
C ALA A 305 -2.59 10.02 -15.22
N ARG A 306 -2.12 9.73 -16.44
CA ARG A 306 -2.97 9.73 -17.64
C ARG A 306 -3.58 8.34 -17.90
N PRO A 307 -4.75 8.24 -18.56
CA PRO A 307 -5.29 6.97 -19.03
C PRO A 307 -4.25 6.34 -19.96
N MET A 308 -3.79 5.12 -19.66
CA MET A 308 -2.60 4.40 -20.17
C MET A 308 -1.39 4.28 -19.21
N ASN A 309 -1.56 4.58 -17.91
CA ASN A 309 -0.59 4.23 -16.86
C ASN A 309 0.83 4.82 -17.03
N GLN A 310 0.96 5.98 -17.67
CA GLN A 310 2.18 6.78 -17.59
C GLN A 310 2.00 7.93 -16.59
N LYS A 311 2.92 7.99 -15.63
CA LYS A 311 3.11 9.14 -14.76
C LYS A 311 3.84 10.20 -15.56
N CYS A 312 3.14 11.26 -15.91
CA CYS A 312 3.67 12.31 -16.77
C CYS A 312 3.77 13.61 -15.98
N PHE A 313 4.85 14.37 -16.20
CA PHE A 313 4.90 15.75 -15.73
C PHE A 313 4.00 16.60 -16.63
N GLY A 314 3.22 17.46 -16.01
CA GLY A 314 2.39 18.44 -16.70
C GLY A 314 2.61 19.82 -16.11
N ILE A 315 2.60 20.85 -16.94
CA ILE A 315 2.61 22.25 -16.49
C ILE A 315 1.19 22.79 -16.64
N ILE A 316 0.66 23.38 -15.57
CA ILE A 316 -0.61 24.10 -15.64
C ILE A 316 -0.37 25.33 -16.51
N THR A 317 -0.95 25.35 -17.70
CA THR A 317 -0.81 26.47 -18.64
C THR A 317 -1.96 27.45 -18.55
N GLN A 318 -3.13 27.01 -18.07
CA GLN A 318 -4.32 27.84 -17.98
C GLN A 318 -5.29 27.35 -16.91
N TYR A 319 -6.08 28.25 -16.35
CA TYR A 319 -7.22 27.96 -15.48
C TYR A 319 -8.51 28.50 -16.12
N TYR A 320 -9.52 27.64 -16.24
CA TYR A 320 -10.83 27.99 -16.78
C TYR A 320 -11.78 28.36 -15.65
N GLU A 321 -12.00 29.66 -15.47
CA GLU A 321 -12.75 30.23 -14.34
C GLU A 321 -14.22 29.79 -14.28
N PHE A 322 -14.85 29.55 -15.44
CA PHE A 322 -16.25 29.11 -15.52
C PHE A 322 -16.44 27.62 -15.16
N SER A 323 -15.51 26.75 -15.58
CA SER A 323 -15.60 25.30 -15.32
C SER A 323 -14.79 24.85 -14.11
N ARG A 324 -13.98 25.74 -13.51
CA ARG A 324 -12.98 25.46 -12.47
C ARG A 324 -11.96 24.36 -12.82
N LYS A 325 -11.64 24.18 -14.11
CA LYS A 325 -10.70 23.16 -14.61
C LYS A 325 -9.37 23.78 -15.05
N HIS A 326 -8.31 22.98 -15.11
CA HIS A 326 -6.97 23.41 -15.48
C HIS A 326 -6.59 22.82 -16.83
N LEU A 327 -6.00 23.63 -17.71
CA LEU A 327 -5.31 23.13 -18.89
C LEU A 327 -3.89 22.73 -18.47
N VAL A 328 -3.56 21.46 -18.62
CA VAL A 328 -2.26 20.89 -18.28
C VAL A 328 -1.56 20.52 -19.58
N MET A 329 -0.35 21.01 -19.79
CA MET A 329 0.51 20.67 -20.92
C MET A 329 1.58 19.69 -20.47
N TYR A 330 1.58 18.50 -21.06
CA TYR A 330 2.48 17.41 -20.70
C TYR A 330 3.81 17.47 -21.47
N GLU A 331 4.79 16.70 -21.02
CA GLU A 331 6.14 16.60 -21.64
C GLU A 331 6.12 16.11 -23.10
N ASP A 332 5.08 15.37 -23.49
CA ASP A 332 4.84 14.92 -24.87
C ASP A 332 4.20 16.01 -25.75
N GLY A 333 3.97 17.21 -25.20
CA GLY A 333 3.32 18.34 -25.87
C GLY A 333 1.80 18.25 -25.93
N VAL A 334 1.20 17.19 -25.37
CA VAL A 334 -0.26 17.04 -25.33
C VAL A 334 -0.84 17.93 -24.23
N THR A 335 -1.98 18.55 -24.51
CA THR A 335 -2.69 19.37 -23.52
C THR A 335 -4.02 18.73 -23.15
N GLU A 336 -4.31 18.58 -21.85
CA GLU A 336 -5.61 18.08 -21.35
C GLU A 336 -6.25 19.04 -20.36
N ILE A 337 -7.59 19.04 -20.33
CA ILE A 337 -8.37 19.83 -19.37
C ILE A 337 -8.72 18.93 -18.19
N ILE A 338 -8.11 19.19 -17.04
CA ILE A 338 -8.24 18.38 -15.83
C ILE A 338 -9.04 19.11 -14.78
N ASP A 339 -10.08 18.44 -14.31
CA ASP A 339 -10.78 18.83 -13.09
C ASP A 339 -9.98 18.33 -11.90
N MET A 340 -9.05 19.16 -11.43
CA MET A 340 -8.20 18.77 -10.30
C MET A 340 -9.06 18.49 -9.05
N CYS A 341 -10.29 18.98 -8.93
CA CYS A 341 -11.19 18.64 -7.81
C CYS A 341 -11.72 17.19 -7.86
N ARG A 342 -11.56 16.46 -8.98
CA ARG A 342 -11.99 15.05 -9.14
C ARG A 342 -10.84 14.04 -9.06
N GLU A 343 -9.60 14.50 -9.00
CA GLU A 343 -8.47 13.64 -8.66
C GLU A 343 -8.52 13.30 -7.17
N VAL A 344 -8.21 12.05 -6.81
CA VAL A 344 -8.18 11.61 -5.40
C VAL A 344 -7.04 12.34 -4.70
N TRP A 345 -7.34 13.49 -4.10
CA TRP A 345 -6.42 14.17 -3.20
C TRP A 345 -6.16 13.25 -2.02
N MET A 346 -4.91 13.19 -1.59
CA MET A 346 -4.51 12.56 -0.34
C MET A 346 -5.34 13.19 0.80
N ILE A 347 -6.37 12.48 1.27
CA ILE A 347 -7.24 12.97 2.35
C ILE A 347 -6.58 12.57 3.67
N ASN A 348 -5.76 13.47 4.21
CA ASN A 348 -5.24 13.30 5.58
C ASN A 348 -6.41 13.38 6.59
N VAL A 349 -6.12 13.06 7.85
CA VAL A 349 -7.12 13.05 8.93
C VAL A 349 -7.89 14.37 9.04
N VAL A 350 -7.24 15.51 8.79
CA VAL A 350 -7.87 16.82 8.91
C VAL A 350 -8.95 17.02 7.85
N ASP A 351 -8.68 16.60 6.62
CA ASP A 351 -9.65 16.70 5.54
C ASP A 351 -10.80 15.70 5.74
N LYS A 352 -10.54 14.53 6.32
CA LYS A 352 -11.59 13.59 6.75
C LYS A 352 -12.49 14.18 7.83
N ILE A 353 -11.90 14.76 8.88
CA ILE A 353 -12.65 15.43 9.94
C ILE A 353 -13.54 16.52 9.32
N LYS A 354 -12.97 17.40 8.50
CA LYS A 354 -13.73 18.47 7.84
C LYS A 354 -14.91 17.92 7.04
N SER A 355 -14.67 16.91 6.20
CA SER A 355 -15.72 16.28 5.40
C SER A 355 -16.86 15.71 6.27
N VAL A 356 -16.54 15.07 7.40
CA VAL A 356 -17.56 14.52 8.32
C VAL A 356 -18.33 15.67 8.99
N THR A 357 -17.63 16.69 9.47
CA THR A 357 -18.26 17.84 10.15
C THR A 357 -19.12 18.69 9.22
N GLU A 358 -18.73 18.87 7.95
CA GLU A 358 -19.51 19.58 6.93
C GLU A 358 -20.80 18.85 6.56
N GLN A 359 -20.83 17.52 6.73
CA GLN A 359 -22.03 16.69 6.58
C GLN A 359 -22.94 16.70 7.81
N GLY A 360 -22.61 17.51 8.84
CA GLY A 360 -23.36 17.57 10.10
C GLY A 360 -23.19 16.33 10.98
N GLN A 361 -22.17 15.52 10.73
CA GLN A 361 -21.87 14.30 11.48
C GLN A 361 -20.76 14.54 12.52
N THR A 362 -20.74 13.70 13.55
CA THR A 362 -19.69 13.71 14.57
C THR A 362 -18.57 12.74 14.18
N ALA A 363 -17.35 13.25 14.07
CA ALA A 363 -16.15 12.44 13.89
C ALA A 363 -15.68 11.89 15.24
N PHE A 364 -15.31 10.62 15.31
CA PHE A 364 -14.68 10.04 16.50
C PHE A 364 -13.43 9.22 16.14
N SER A 365 -12.55 9.06 17.12
CA SER A 365 -11.26 8.37 16.97
C SER A 365 -10.85 7.65 18.26
N PHE A 366 -9.90 6.72 18.13
CA PHE A 366 -9.41 5.89 19.23
C PHE A 366 -7.89 5.94 19.36
N GLU A 367 -7.39 6.07 20.59
CA GLU A 367 -5.97 5.92 20.91
C GLU A 367 -5.65 4.58 21.55
N PHE A 368 -4.57 3.98 21.05
CA PHE A 368 -3.96 2.75 21.54
C PHE A 368 -2.51 2.97 21.95
N PHE A 369 -1.97 2.05 22.76
CA PHE A 369 -0.55 2.06 23.11
C PHE A 369 0.14 0.71 22.81
N PRO A 370 1.44 0.70 22.46
CA PRO A 370 2.19 -0.53 22.24
C PRO A 370 2.20 -1.43 23.49
N PRO A 371 1.65 -2.65 23.43
CA PRO A 371 1.68 -3.58 24.55
C PRO A 371 3.11 -4.04 24.87
N LYS A 372 3.33 -4.49 26.11
CA LYS A 372 4.66 -4.95 26.57
C LYS A 372 5.00 -6.38 26.14
N THR A 373 4.02 -7.15 25.69
CA THR A 373 4.17 -8.58 25.37
C THR A 373 3.61 -8.87 23.98
N GLU A 374 4.15 -9.87 23.29
CA GLU A 374 3.67 -10.33 21.99
C GLU A 374 2.19 -10.75 22.03
N ASP A 375 1.77 -11.49 23.06
CA ASP A 375 0.36 -11.84 23.26
C ASP A 375 -0.51 -10.60 23.45
N GLY A 376 0.03 -9.55 24.08
CA GLY A 376 -0.63 -8.26 24.19
C GLY A 376 -0.82 -7.57 22.84
N VAL A 377 0.17 -7.66 21.96
CA VAL A 377 0.14 -7.10 20.59
C VAL A 377 -0.93 -7.78 19.75
N GLU A 378 -1.03 -9.10 19.79
CA GLU A 378 -2.09 -9.81 19.04
C GLU A 378 -3.49 -9.51 19.59
N ASN A 379 -3.66 -9.47 20.92
CA ASN A 379 -4.92 -9.05 21.54
C ASN A 379 -5.32 -7.61 21.18
N LEU A 380 -4.34 -6.73 20.95
CA LEU A 380 -4.58 -5.36 20.51
C LEU A 380 -5.14 -5.35 19.09
N PHE A 381 -4.59 -6.14 18.15
CA PHE A 381 -5.10 -6.18 16.78
C PHE A 381 -6.52 -6.75 16.69
N GLU A 382 -6.86 -7.78 17.48
CA GLU A 382 -8.25 -8.27 17.57
C GLU A 382 -9.21 -7.19 18.08
N ARG A 383 -8.75 -6.35 19.01
CA ARG A 383 -9.53 -5.23 19.57
C ARG A 383 -9.67 -4.08 18.58
N MET A 384 -8.60 -3.75 17.87
CA MET A 384 -8.64 -2.78 16.76
C MET A 384 -9.61 -3.23 15.69
N ASP A 385 -9.58 -4.50 15.27
CA ASP A 385 -10.49 -5.05 14.26
C ASP A 385 -11.97 -4.86 14.67
N ARG A 386 -12.30 -4.98 15.96
CA ARG A 386 -13.65 -4.75 16.51
C ARG A 386 -14.00 -3.26 16.64
N LEU A 387 -13.08 -2.42 17.11
CA LEU A 387 -13.37 -0.99 17.27
C LEU A 387 -13.48 -0.28 15.91
N VAL A 388 -12.67 -0.70 14.94
CA VAL A 388 -12.68 -0.16 13.57
C VAL A 388 -13.96 -0.52 12.81
N SER A 389 -14.67 -1.61 13.16
CA SER A 389 -15.95 -1.93 12.50
C SER A 389 -17.04 -0.89 12.76
N TYR A 390 -16.89 -0.04 13.78
CA TYR A 390 -17.80 1.07 14.02
C TYR A 390 -17.52 2.32 13.17
N GLY A 391 -16.49 2.29 12.34
CA GLY A 391 -16.17 3.39 11.40
C GLY A 391 -15.55 4.64 12.05
N PRO A 392 -14.54 4.53 12.94
CA PRO A 392 -13.81 5.71 13.41
C PRO A 392 -13.16 6.45 12.24
N THR A 393 -13.04 7.77 12.36
CA THR A 393 -12.39 8.62 11.35
C THR A 393 -10.89 8.32 11.25
N PHE A 394 -10.25 8.06 12.39
CA PHE A 394 -8.86 7.61 12.49
C PHE A 394 -8.61 6.88 13.81
N CYS A 395 -7.49 6.15 13.88
CA CYS A 395 -6.93 5.62 15.11
C CYS A 395 -5.48 6.09 15.23
N ASP A 396 -5.01 6.26 16.46
CA ASP A 396 -3.60 6.53 16.72
C ASP A 396 -2.95 5.52 17.67
N ILE A 397 -1.62 5.49 17.58
CA ILE A 397 -0.76 4.60 18.36
C ILE A 397 0.32 5.43 19.02
N THR A 398 0.42 5.29 20.35
CA THR A 398 1.39 6.05 21.14
C THR A 398 2.83 5.63 20.87
N TRP A 399 3.75 6.54 21.16
CA TRP A 399 5.19 6.35 21.00
C TRP A 399 5.89 6.48 22.35
N GLY A 400 6.57 5.43 22.78
CA GLY A 400 7.24 5.38 24.08
C GLY A 400 8.35 6.44 24.23
N ALA A 401 8.56 6.90 25.45
CA ALA A 401 9.59 7.89 25.77
C ALA A 401 10.97 7.49 25.23
N GLY A 402 11.67 8.43 24.60
CA GLY A 402 12.99 8.22 23.97
C GLY A 402 13.02 7.18 22.85
N GLY A 403 11.87 6.79 22.28
CA GLY A 403 11.79 5.75 21.25
C GLY A 403 12.03 4.34 21.78
N SER A 404 11.77 4.11 23.07
CA SER A 404 11.83 2.77 23.70
C SER A 404 10.97 1.73 22.98
N THR A 405 9.85 2.15 22.37
CA THR A 405 8.94 1.28 21.60
C THR A 405 8.97 1.56 20.10
N ALA A 406 9.99 2.25 19.58
CA ALA A 406 10.01 2.75 18.20
C ALA A 406 9.67 1.68 17.16
N ASP A 407 10.40 0.56 17.17
CA ASP A 407 10.25 -0.53 16.19
C ASP A 407 8.85 -1.16 16.27
N LEU A 408 8.35 -1.42 17.48
CA LEU A 408 7.02 -1.98 17.70
C LEU A 408 5.91 -0.99 17.28
N THR A 409 6.10 0.30 17.53
CA THR A 409 5.14 1.35 17.14
C THR A 409 5.05 1.45 15.61
N LEU A 410 6.19 1.38 14.91
CA LEU A 410 6.23 1.36 13.45
C LEU A 410 5.55 0.11 12.87
N GLU A 411 5.75 -1.06 13.49
CA GLU A 411 5.05 -2.29 13.10
C GLU A 411 3.54 -2.16 13.29
N ILE A 412 3.10 -1.72 14.47
CA ILE A 412 1.67 -1.55 14.79
C ILE A 412 1.02 -0.53 13.86
N ALA A 413 1.67 0.62 13.63
CA ALA A 413 1.16 1.63 12.71
C ALA A 413 1.02 1.09 11.27
N SER A 414 2.01 0.33 10.79
CA SER A 414 1.95 -0.30 9.47
C SER A 414 0.82 -1.32 9.37
N ARG A 415 0.66 -2.20 10.38
CA ARG A 415 -0.43 -3.20 10.42
C ARG A 415 -1.80 -2.53 10.53
N MET A 416 -1.92 -1.46 11.31
CA MET A 416 -3.17 -0.70 11.45
C MET A 416 -3.60 -0.05 10.12
N GLN A 417 -2.67 0.59 9.39
CA GLN A 417 -2.96 1.19 8.08
C GLN A 417 -3.26 0.13 7.00
N ASN A 418 -2.44 -0.93 6.93
CA ASN A 418 -2.44 -1.83 5.79
C ASN A 418 -3.33 -3.06 5.96
N VAL A 419 -3.45 -3.58 7.18
CA VAL A 419 -4.13 -4.85 7.47
C VAL A 419 -5.51 -4.59 8.08
N ILE A 420 -5.57 -3.79 9.15
CA ILE A 420 -6.84 -3.42 9.79
C ILE A 420 -7.65 -2.46 8.89
N CYS A 421 -6.94 -1.71 8.04
CA CYS A 421 -7.48 -0.79 7.05
C CYS A 421 -8.19 0.43 7.67
N VAL A 422 -7.56 1.06 8.66
CA VAL A 422 -8.02 2.31 9.26
C VAL A 422 -6.98 3.41 9.07
N GLU A 423 -7.45 4.66 8.94
CA GLU A 423 -6.56 5.81 8.88
C GLU A 423 -5.72 5.90 10.16
N THR A 424 -4.41 5.81 10.01
CA THR A 424 -3.47 5.75 11.12
C THR A 424 -2.80 7.09 11.33
N MET A 425 -2.76 7.53 12.59
CA MET A 425 -1.91 8.59 13.06
C MET A 425 -0.85 8.02 14.02
N MET A 426 0.42 8.21 13.69
CA MET A 426 1.50 7.71 14.55
C MET A 426 1.98 8.85 15.45
N HIS A 427 2.08 8.60 16.75
CA HIS A 427 2.79 9.51 17.65
C HIS A 427 4.29 9.50 17.31
N LEU A 428 4.93 10.65 17.41
CA LEU A 428 6.37 10.78 17.21
C LEU A 428 6.94 11.79 18.20
N THR A 429 7.72 11.31 19.15
CA THR A 429 8.46 12.16 20.08
C THR A 429 9.81 12.56 19.50
N CYS A 430 10.27 13.77 19.80
CA CYS A 430 11.47 14.34 19.20
C CYS A 430 12.67 14.43 20.15
N THR A 431 12.44 14.24 21.44
CA THR A 431 13.48 14.34 22.47
C THR A 431 14.16 12.99 22.76
N ASN A 432 15.37 13.04 23.32
CA ASN A 432 16.17 11.87 23.71
C ASN A 432 16.55 10.92 22.55
N MET A 433 16.51 11.41 21.30
CA MET A 433 16.86 10.64 20.10
C MET A 433 17.62 11.49 19.07
N PRO A 434 18.53 10.87 18.30
CA PRO A 434 19.20 11.54 17.19
C PRO A 434 18.23 11.72 16.00
N ILE A 435 18.44 12.77 15.19
CA ILE A 435 17.56 13.14 14.07
C ILE A 435 17.41 11.97 13.07
N GLU A 436 18.44 11.15 12.89
CA GLU A 436 18.40 10.00 11.97
C GLU A 436 17.32 8.97 12.34
N LYS A 437 17.02 8.81 13.63
CA LYS A 437 15.92 7.91 14.07
C LYS A 437 14.56 8.48 13.67
N ILE A 438 14.39 9.79 13.82
CA ILE A 438 13.15 10.50 13.44
C ILE A 438 12.97 10.42 11.92
N ASP A 439 14.03 10.64 11.17
CA ASP A 439 14.04 10.51 9.72
C ASP A 439 13.70 9.09 9.25
N HIS A 440 14.25 8.08 9.92
CA HIS A 440 13.93 6.69 9.64
C HIS A 440 12.46 6.37 9.91
N ALA A 441 11.92 6.83 11.04
CA ALA A 441 10.51 6.64 11.39
C ALA A 441 9.58 7.29 10.35
N LEU A 442 9.83 8.55 10.00
CA LEU A 442 9.06 9.29 9.00
C LEU A 442 9.09 8.64 7.61
N GLU A 443 10.27 8.21 7.15
CA GLU A 443 10.37 7.53 5.84
C GLU A 443 9.69 6.16 5.87
N THR A 444 9.78 5.45 7.01
CA THR A 444 9.13 4.15 7.18
C THR A 444 7.61 4.28 7.09
N ILE A 445 6.99 5.20 7.84
CA ILE A 445 5.53 5.38 7.77
C ILE A 445 5.08 5.90 6.40
N ARG A 446 5.87 6.77 5.76
CA ARG A 446 5.63 7.24 4.39
C ARG A 446 5.59 6.08 3.39
N SER A 447 6.59 5.21 3.43
CA SER A 447 6.67 4.03 2.55
C SER A 447 5.54 3.01 2.80
N ASN A 448 4.95 3.02 3.99
CA ASN A 448 3.78 2.22 4.35
C ASN A 448 2.43 2.91 4.05
N GLY A 449 2.46 4.09 3.42
CA GLY A 449 1.28 4.83 2.98
C GLY A 449 0.53 5.54 4.10
N ILE A 450 1.20 5.82 5.23
CA ILE A 450 0.66 6.61 6.35
C ILE A 450 0.94 8.09 6.09
N GLN A 451 -0.03 8.94 6.41
CA GLN A 451 0.03 10.39 6.18
C GLN A 451 -0.12 11.22 7.45
N ASN A 452 -0.29 10.64 8.63
CA ASN A 452 -0.62 11.42 9.81
C ASN A 452 0.38 11.18 10.94
N VAL A 453 0.89 12.26 11.50
CA VAL A 453 1.87 12.25 12.59
C VAL A 453 1.40 13.17 13.70
N LEU A 454 1.37 12.67 14.93
CA LEU A 454 1.25 13.50 16.12
C LEU A 454 2.66 13.88 16.59
N ALA A 455 3.06 15.12 16.32
CA ALA A 455 4.37 15.64 16.67
C ALA A 455 4.42 16.07 18.14
N LEU A 456 5.22 15.36 18.94
CA LEU A 456 5.32 15.52 20.38
C LEU A 456 6.75 15.86 20.78
N ARG A 457 6.89 16.55 21.92
CA ARG A 457 8.20 16.70 22.58
C ARG A 457 8.65 15.32 23.06
N GLY A 458 7.83 14.69 23.88
CA GLY A 458 8.16 13.48 24.63
C GLY A 458 8.53 13.81 26.07
N ASP A 459 8.22 12.87 26.96
CA ASP A 459 8.57 12.96 28.38
C ASP A 459 10.05 12.61 28.62
N PRO A 460 10.64 13.09 29.73
CA PRO A 460 11.94 12.61 30.17
C PRO A 460 11.97 11.07 30.30
N PRO A 461 13.13 10.42 30.07
CA PRO A 461 13.25 8.98 30.27
C PRO A 461 12.89 8.57 31.70
N HIS A 462 12.42 7.34 31.89
CA HIS A 462 12.02 6.86 33.21
C HIS A 462 13.18 6.98 34.21
N GLY A 463 12.95 7.68 35.33
CA GLY A 463 13.94 7.94 36.37
C GLY A 463 14.71 9.26 36.20
N GLN A 464 14.38 10.10 35.21
CA GLN A 464 14.91 11.45 35.08
C GLN A 464 13.79 12.48 35.24
N ASP A 465 14.04 13.50 36.06
CA ASP A 465 13.06 14.57 36.32
C ASP A 465 13.08 15.67 35.24
N LYS A 466 14.14 15.71 34.41
CA LYS A 466 14.35 16.77 33.42
C LYS A 466 14.77 16.21 32.06
N PHE A 467 14.28 16.86 31.02
CA PHE A 467 14.72 16.64 29.65
C PHE A 467 16.18 17.09 29.48
N VAL A 468 16.98 16.26 28.81
CA VAL A 468 18.33 16.62 28.35
C VAL A 468 18.39 16.48 26.84
N GLN A 469 18.67 17.58 26.15
CA GLN A 469 18.83 17.59 24.71
C GLN A 469 20.07 16.78 24.32
N VAL A 470 19.90 15.85 23.38
CA VAL A 470 21.02 15.14 22.75
C VAL A 470 21.75 16.10 21.81
N GLU A 471 23.08 16.05 21.77
CA GLU A 471 23.87 16.89 20.86
C GLU A 471 23.38 16.75 19.41
N GLY A 472 22.99 17.88 18.80
CA GLY A 472 22.41 17.90 17.45
C GLY A 472 20.98 17.36 17.32
N GLY A 473 20.32 16.97 18.41
CA GLY A 473 18.91 16.55 18.44
C GLY A 473 17.93 17.71 18.63
N PHE A 474 16.63 17.42 18.58
CA PHE A 474 15.58 18.42 18.78
C PHE A 474 15.35 18.75 20.26
N ALA A 475 15.00 20.00 20.53
CA ALA A 475 14.71 20.49 21.88
C ALA A 475 13.21 20.45 22.19
N CYS A 476 12.37 20.60 21.17
CA CYS A 476 10.94 20.79 21.37
C CYS A 476 10.09 20.30 20.19
N ALA A 477 8.79 20.13 20.42
CA ALA A 477 7.85 19.69 19.38
C ALA A 477 7.80 20.65 18.17
N LEU A 478 8.05 21.95 18.39
CA LEU A 478 8.11 22.94 17.30
C LEU A 478 9.23 22.62 16.30
N ASP A 479 10.39 22.14 16.76
CA ASP A 479 11.49 21.73 15.89
C ASP A 479 11.07 20.56 14.99
N LEU A 480 10.33 19.60 15.55
CA LEU A 480 9.82 18.45 14.80
C LEU A 480 8.81 18.88 13.73
N VAL A 481 7.89 19.80 14.04
CA VAL A 481 6.93 20.35 13.06
C VAL A 481 7.68 21.01 11.90
N ASN A 482 8.64 21.89 12.21
CA ASN A 482 9.47 22.56 11.20
C ASN A 482 10.27 21.56 10.35
N HIS A 483 10.83 20.52 10.97
CA HIS A 483 11.58 19.48 10.28
C HIS A 483 10.71 18.68 9.31
N ILE A 484 9.54 18.24 9.76
CA ILE A 484 8.59 17.50 8.91
C ILE A 484 8.16 18.36 7.72
N ARG A 485 7.78 19.63 7.96
CA ARG A 485 7.38 20.55 6.89
C ARG A 485 8.50 20.85 5.90
N SER A 486 9.71 21.11 6.40
CA SER A 486 10.89 21.38 5.56
C SER A 486 11.23 20.20 4.64
N LYS A 487 11.13 18.97 5.15
CA LYS A 487 11.57 17.77 4.45
C LYS A 487 10.49 17.11 3.57
N TYR A 488 9.23 17.15 4.00
CA TYR A 488 8.13 16.42 3.37
C TYR A 488 7.01 17.33 2.85
N GLY A 489 7.10 18.66 3.04
CA GLY A 489 6.07 19.60 2.65
C GLY A 489 4.71 19.25 3.26
N ASP A 490 3.71 19.15 2.40
CA ASP A 490 2.31 18.86 2.79
C ASP A 490 1.96 17.36 2.74
N TYR A 491 2.94 16.48 2.56
CA TYR A 491 2.67 15.03 2.52
C TYR A 491 2.03 14.54 3.83
N PHE A 492 2.53 15.02 4.97
CA PHE A 492 2.01 14.64 6.29
C PHE A 492 0.98 15.65 6.79
N GLY A 493 -0.18 15.18 7.23
CA GLY A 493 -1.01 15.87 8.20
C GLY A 493 -0.33 15.86 9.56
N ILE A 494 -0.08 17.04 10.13
CA ILE A 494 0.64 17.19 11.39
C ILE A 494 -0.33 17.56 12.50
N THR A 495 -0.46 16.69 13.49
CA THR A 495 -1.19 16.98 14.73
C THR A 495 -0.20 17.41 15.80
N VAL A 496 -0.61 18.30 16.70
CA VAL A 496 0.15 18.65 17.92
C VAL A 496 -0.71 18.54 19.17
N ALA A 497 -0.10 18.26 20.31
CA ALA A 497 -0.78 18.25 21.59
C ALA A 497 -1.16 19.68 22.04
N GLY A 498 -2.36 19.84 22.60
CA GLY A 498 -2.81 21.03 23.33
C GLY A 498 -3.16 20.68 24.79
N TYR A 499 -3.01 21.62 25.71
CA TYR A 499 -3.22 21.38 27.14
C TYR A 499 -4.25 22.38 27.69
N PRO A 500 -5.51 21.97 27.89
CA PRO A 500 -6.56 22.88 28.37
C PRO A 500 -6.25 23.54 29.72
N GLU A 501 -5.43 22.88 30.54
CA GLU A 501 -5.02 23.30 31.88
C GLU A 501 -3.56 23.81 31.94
N ALA A 502 -2.96 24.08 30.78
CA ALA A 502 -1.51 24.25 30.56
C ALA A 502 -0.69 22.95 30.69
N HIS A 503 0.53 22.98 30.17
CA HIS A 503 1.45 21.85 30.23
C HIS A 503 1.79 21.45 31.69
N PRO A 504 1.85 20.15 32.04
CA PRO A 504 2.09 19.71 33.43
C PRO A 504 3.36 20.28 34.08
N ASP A 505 4.41 20.53 33.29
CA ASP A 505 5.66 21.16 33.76
C ASP A 505 5.47 22.55 34.39
N VAL A 506 4.36 23.25 34.08
CA VAL A 506 4.06 24.61 34.60
C VAL A 506 2.87 24.66 35.55
N ILE A 507 2.27 23.51 35.88
CA ILE A 507 1.21 23.41 36.88
C ILE A 507 1.84 23.29 38.28
N GLU A 508 1.42 24.16 39.18
CA GLU A 508 1.92 24.25 40.56
C GLU A 508 1.30 23.18 41.47
N ALA A 509 1.74 23.13 42.73
CA ALA A 509 1.31 22.11 43.69
C ALA A 509 -0.18 22.21 44.07
N ASP A 510 -0.81 23.36 43.85
CA ASP A 510 -2.24 23.59 44.05
C ASP A 510 -3.12 23.06 42.90
N GLY A 511 -2.49 22.54 41.84
CA GLY A 511 -3.18 21.94 40.69
C GLY A 511 -3.59 22.94 39.61
N LEU A 512 -3.09 24.18 39.65
CA LEU A 512 -3.36 25.20 38.64
C LEU A 512 -2.06 25.81 38.10
N ALA A 513 -2.12 26.32 36.86
CA ALA A 513 -1.04 27.13 36.29
C ALA A 513 -1.33 28.62 36.56
N THR A 514 -0.29 29.42 36.76
CA THR A 514 -0.45 30.89 36.81
C THR A 514 -0.99 31.42 35.49
N PRO A 515 -1.73 32.55 35.48
CA PRO A 515 -2.21 33.16 34.24
C PRO A 515 -1.09 33.39 33.22
N GLU A 516 0.09 33.82 33.67
CA GLU A 516 1.26 34.05 32.83
C GLU A 516 1.78 32.75 32.20
N SER A 517 1.82 31.65 32.98
CA SER A 517 2.26 30.34 32.51
C SER A 517 1.29 29.76 31.49
N TYR A 518 -0.02 29.87 31.74
CA TYR A 518 -1.06 29.46 30.80
C TYR A 518 -0.97 30.26 29.48
N GLN A 519 -0.82 31.58 29.55
CA GLN A 519 -0.66 32.42 28.35
C GLN A 519 0.61 32.09 27.57
N SER A 520 1.71 31.79 28.27
CA SER A 520 2.96 31.36 27.64
C SER A 520 2.80 30.02 26.90
N ASP A 521 2.14 29.03 27.52
CA ASP A 521 1.87 27.73 26.91
C ASP A 521 0.94 27.86 25.68
N LEU A 522 -0.08 28.71 25.78
CA LEU A 522 -0.99 29.02 24.67
C LEU A 522 -0.25 29.72 23.51
N ALA A 523 0.63 30.67 23.80
CA ALA A 523 1.48 31.31 22.79
C ALA A 523 2.45 30.31 22.14
N TYR A 524 2.97 29.35 22.89
CA TYR A 524 3.80 28.28 22.35
C TYR A 524 3.00 27.30 21.47
N LEU A 525 1.77 26.95 21.86
CA LEU A 525 0.84 26.19 21.02
C LEU A 525 0.60 26.91 19.69
N LYS A 526 0.37 28.22 19.71
CA LYS A 526 0.24 29.03 18.50
C LYS A 526 1.48 28.95 17.61
N LYS A 527 2.69 29.02 18.17
CA LYS A 527 3.93 28.84 17.39
C LYS A 527 3.98 27.50 16.66
N LYS A 528 3.54 26.40 17.31
CA LYS A 528 3.45 25.08 16.67
C LYS A 528 2.44 25.05 15.51
N VAL A 529 1.30 25.70 15.69
CA VAL A 529 0.27 25.84 14.64
C VAL A 529 0.80 26.68 13.49
N ASP A 530 1.37 27.84 13.76
CA ASP A 530 1.91 28.77 12.76
C ASP A 530 3.09 28.14 11.99
N ALA A 531 3.83 27.21 12.59
CA ALA A 531 4.87 26.41 11.92
C ALA A 531 4.33 25.35 10.95
N GLY A 532 3.02 25.09 10.96
CA GLY A 532 2.34 24.21 10.01
C GLY A 532 1.66 23.00 10.63
N ALA A 533 1.27 23.02 11.91
CA ALA A 533 0.38 21.98 12.44
C ALA A 533 -1.06 22.17 11.92
N ASP A 534 -1.72 21.09 11.54
CA ASP A 534 -3.05 21.07 10.92
C ASP A 534 -4.19 20.75 11.90
N LEU A 535 -3.86 20.15 13.04
CA LEU A 535 -4.80 19.61 14.02
C LEU A 535 -4.25 19.72 15.44
N ILE A 536 -5.12 19.97 16.41
CA ILE A 536 -4.79 19.87 17.84
C ILE A 536 -5.58 18.72 18.44
N VAL A 537 -4.91 17.82 19.15
CA VAL A 537 -5.54 16.86 20.08
C VAL A 537 -5.21 17.30 21.49
N THR A 538 -6.22 17.46 22.35
CA THR A 538 -5.99 17.94 23.71
C THR A 538 -5.60 16.81 24.65
N GLN A 539 -4.77 17.10 25.65
CA GLN A 539 -4.66 16.29 26.85
C GLN A 539 -6.05 16.06 27.47
N LEU A 540 -6.18 14.97 28.24
CA LEU A 540 -7.36 14.64 29.00
C LEU A 540 -7.72 15.75 30.02
N PHE A 541 -9.03 15.94 30.22
CA PHE A 541 -9.61 16.86 31.19
C PHE A 541 -10.88 16.22 31.77
N TYR A 542 -11.29 16.64 32.97
CA TYR A 542 -12.55 16.21 33.59
C TYR A 542 -13.54 17.37 33.81
N ASP A 543 -13.09 18.61 33.62
CA ASP A 543 -13.91 19.81 33.66
C ASP A 543 -14.14 20.32 32.23
N THR A 544 -15.38 20.20 31.75
CA THR A 544 -15.74 20.60 30.38
C THR A 544 -15.69 22.10 30.16
N ASP A 545 -15.89 22.91 31.20
CA ASP A 545 -15.86 24.37 31.07
C ASP A 545 -14.43 24.88 30.86
N ILE A 546 -13.45 24.21 31.48
CA ILE A 546 -12.02 24.47 31.22
C ILE A 546 -11.68 24.20 29.75
N PHE A 547 -12.14 23.09 29.18
CA PHE A 547 -11.91 22.80 27.76
C PHE A 547 -12.57 23.84 26.84
N LEU A 548 -13.82 24.22 27.11
CA LEU A 548 -14.51 25.23 26.31
C LEU A 548 -13.83 26.60 26.40
N LYS A 549 -13.34 26.99 27.58
CA LYS A 549 -12.50 28.18 27.76
C LYS A 549 -11.23 28.09 26.92
N PHE A 550 -10.51 26.97 26.96
CA PHE A 550 -9.30 26.76 26.16
C PHE A 550 -9.56 26.90 24.65
N VAL A 551 -10.67 26.35 24.16
CA VAL A 551 -11.09 26.51 22.76
C VAL A 551 -11.30 27.99 22.43
N ASN A 552 -12.02 28.73 23.28
CA ASN A 552 -12.25 30.17 23.09
C ASN A 552 -10.95 30.96 23.08
N ASP A 553 -10.04 30.69 24.01
CA ASP A 553 -8.74 31.35 24.10
C ASP A 553 -7.89 31.07 22.84
N CYS A 554 -7.90 29.82 22.35
CA CYS A 554 -7.24 29.46 21.09
C CYS A 554 -7.80 30.27 19.90
N ARG A 555 -9.12 30.42 19.81
CA ARG A 555 -9.75 31.22 18.75
C ARG A 555 -9.37 32.70 18.84
N GLN A 556 -9.32 33.27 20.04
CA GLN A 556 -8.95 34.68 20.25
C GLN A 556 -7.55 35.01 19.76
N ILE A 557 -6.61 34.06 19.83
CA ILE A 557 -5.23 34.25 19.33
C ILE A 557 -5.03 33.79 17.86
N GLY A 558 -6.12 33.45 17.17
CA GLY A 558 -6.11 33.12 15.74
C GLY A 558 -5.76 31.66 15.40
N ILE A 559 -5.83 30.73 16.36
CA ILE A 559 -5.75 29.30 16.05
C ILE A 559 -7.10 28.87 15.45
N ASN A 560 -7.11 28.53 14.16
CA ASN A 560 -8.33 28.17 13.41
C ASN A 560 -8.40 26.69 12.99
N CYS A 561 -7.34 25.91 13.26
CA CYS A 561 -7.37 24.47 13.01
C CYS A 561 -8.37 23.76 13.94
N PRO A 562 -8.85 22.55 13.59
CA PRO A 562 -9.72 21.79 14.47
C PRO A 562 -9.02 21.45 15.79
N ILE A 563 -9.76 21.51 16.89
CA ILE A 563 -9.30 21.15 18.24
C ILE A 563 -10.15 19.97 18.69
N VAL A 564 -9.53 18.81 18.83
CA VAL A 564 -10.19 17.55 19.16
C VAL A 564 -10.01 17.28 20.66
N PRO A 565 -11.11 17.18 21.43
CA PRO A 565 -11.04 16.88 22.86
C PRO A 565 -10.60 15.43 23.09
N GLY A 566 -9.54 15.25 23.88
CA GLY A 566 -9.11 13.95 24.40
C GLY A 566 -9.94 13.55 25.63
N ILE A 567 -10.69 12.45 25.51
CA ILE A 567 -11.61 11.94 26.53
C ILE A 567 -11.09 10.59 27.02
N MET A 568 -10.73 10.51 28.31
CA MET A 568 -10.31 9.26 28.94
C MET A 568 -11.42 8.73 29.86
N PRO A 569 -12.10 7.63 29.50
CA PRO A 569 -13.12 7.04 30.35
C PRO A 569 -12.53 6.51 31.66
N ILE A 570 -13.26 6.72 32.76
CA ILE A 570 -12.85 6.22 34.08
C ILE A 570 -13.22 4.73 34.17
N SER A 571 -12.21 3.87 34.24
CA SER A 571 -12.40 2.40 34.27
C SER A 571 -12.25 1.76 35.65
N ASN A 572 -11.46 2.37 36.53
CA ASN A 572 -11.23 1.96 37.92
C ASN A 572 -10.68 3.17 38.72
N TYR A 573 -10.93 3.20 40.02
CA TYR A 573 -10.69 4.38 40.85
C TYR A 573 -9.19 4.70 41.03
N LYS A 574 -8.38 3.69 41.38
CA LYS A 574 -6.93 3.86 41.63
C LYS A 574 -6.17 4.29 40.37
N GLY A 575 -6.49 3.68 39.24
CA GLY A 575 -5.89 4.01 37.94
C GLY A 575 -6.24 5.42 37.48
N PHE A 576 -7.49 5.84 37.72
CA PHE A 576 -7.94 7.20 37.48
C PHE A 576 -7.13 8.23 38.29
N LEU A 577 -7.05 8.08 39.61
CA LEU A 577 -6.29 9.01 40.46
C LEU A 577 -4.81 9.09 40.06
N ARG A 578 -4.20 7.94 39.75
CA ARG A 578 -2.80 7.89 39.30
C ARG A 578 -2.60 8.66 37.99
N MET A 579 -3.51 8.50 37.02
CA MET A 579 -3.37 9.16 35.73
C MET A 579 -3.63 10.68 35.85
N ALA A 580 -4.67 11.07 36.59
CA ALA A 580 -4.93 12.49 36.86
C ALA A 580 -3.75 13.14 37.60
N GLY A 581 -3.15 12.46 38.57
CA GLY A 581 -1.94 12.93 39.25
C GLY A 581 -0.72 13.05 38.32
N PHE A 582 -0.49 12.06 37.46
CA PHE A 582 0.62 12.08 36.48
C PHE A 582 0.46 13.23 35.48
N CYS A 583 -0.75 13.48 34.98
CA CYS A 583 -1.04 14.57 34.06
C CYS A 583 -1.27 15.91 34.74
N LYS A 584 -1.29 15.95 36.09
CA LYS A 584 -1.70 17.11 36.90
C LYS A 584 -3.06 17.70 36.48
N THR A 585 -3.99 16.84 36.09
CA THR A 585 -5.34 17.22 35.67
C THR A 585 -6.22 17.52 36.88
N LYS A 586 -6.94 18.65 36.87
CA LYS A 586 -7.92 18.99 37.89
C LYS A 586 -9.08 18.00 37.89
N ILE A 587 -9.38 17.47 39.07
CA ILE A 587 -10.56 16.62 39.30
C ILE A 587 -11.67 17.48 39.90
N PRO A 588 -12.84 17.62 39.24
CA PRO A 588 -13.98 18.30 39.83
C PRO A 588 -14.40 17.70 41.18
N ALA A 589 -14.72 18.54 42.16
CA ALA A 589 -15.12 18.08 43.49
C ALA A 589 -16.33 17.14 43.46
N GLU A 590 -17.28 17.41 42.56
CA GLU A 590 -18.47 16.58 42.32
C GLU A 590 -18.10 15.17 41.82
N LEU A 591 -17.08 15.07 40.96
CA LEU A 591 -16.58 13.79 40.46
C LEU A 591 -15.97 12.95 41.60
N THR A 592 -15.15 13.57 42.45
CA THR A 592 -14.61 12.91 43.64
C THR A 592 -15.71 12.45 44.58
N ALA A 593 -16.70 13.32 44.86
CA ALA A 593 -17.81 13.00 45.75
C ALA A 593 -18.67 11.83 45.24
N ALA A 594 -18.83 11.71 43.92
CA ALA A 594 -19.58 10.62 43.31
C ALA A 594 -18.81 9.29 43.27
N LEU A 595 -17.49 9.33 43.09
CA LEU A 595 -16.65 8.14 43.00
C LEU A 595 -16.26 7.55 44.36
N GLU A 596 -16.08 8.38 45.39
CA GLU A 596 -15.61 7.95 46.71
C GLU A 596 -16.46 6.83 47.35
N PRO A 597 -17.81 6.87 47.30
CA PRO A 597 -18.66 5.82 47.87
C PRO A 597 -18.56 4.48 47.12
N ILE A 598 -18.17 4.50 45.85
CA ILE A 598 -18.12 3.32 44.97
C ILE A 598 -16.70 2.87 44.64
N LYS A 599 -15.68 3.48 45.25
CA LYS A 599 -14.25 3.32 44.88
C LYS A 599 -13.73 1.89 44.89
N ASP A 600 -14.33 1.01 45.69
CA ASP A 600 -13.96 -0.41 45.82
C ASP A 600 -14.83 -1.34 44.95
N ASN A 601 -15.74 -0.79 44.13
CA ASN A 601 -16.56 -1.53 43.16
C ASN A 601 -16.21 -1.10 41.73
N ASP A 602 -15.29 -1.84 41.10
CA ASP A 602 -14.81 -1.56 39.74
C ASP A 602 -15.93 -1.54 38.68
N GLU A 603 -16.98 -2.33 38.84
CA GLU A 603 -18.12 -2.35 37.91
C GLU A 603 -18.94 -1.07 38.02
N ALA A 604 -19.24 -0.65 39.25
CA ALA A 604 -19.94 0.60 39.51
C ALA A 604 -19.11 1.82 39.07
N VAL A 605 -17.80 1.84 39.35
CA VAL A 605 -16.89 2.91 38.91
C VAL A 605 -16.87 3.00 37.39
N LYS A 606 -16.79 1.87 36.69
CA LYS A 606 -16.81 1.84 35.23
C LYS A 606 -18.13 2.32 34.64
N ALA A 607 -19.26 1.87 35.22
CA ALA A 607 -20.58 2.31 34.79
C ALA A 607 -20.75 3.83 34.97
N TYR A 608 -20.32 4.36 36.12
CA TYR A 608 -20.31 5.80 36.38
C TYR A 608 -19.36 6.53 35.42
N GLY A 609 -18.17 5.99 35.17
CA GLY A 609 -17.20 6.57 34.24
C GLY A 609 -17.71 6.68 32.80
N ILE A 610 -18.47 5.68 32.33
CA ILE A 610 -19.16 5.73 31.03
C ILE A 610 -20.23 6.82 31.02
N HIS A 611 -21.05 6.90 32.07
CA HIS A 611 -22.08 7.93 32.20
C HIS A 611 -21.48 9.34 32.23
N PHE A 612 -20.48 9.57 33.08
CA PHE A 612 -19.79 10.86 33.21
C PHE A 612 -19.17 11.31 31.88
N ALA A 613 -18.42 10.43 31.20
CA ALA A 613 -17.83 10.75 29.90
C ALA A 613 -18.90 10.99 28.82
N THR A 614 -20.06 10.31 28.89
CA THR A 614 -21.21 10.58 28.01
C THR A 614 -21.72 12.01 28.19
N GLU A 615 -21.92 12.46 29.43
CA GLU A 615 -22.40 13.82 29.72
C GLU A 615 -21.38 14.88 29.31
N MET A 616 -20.08 14.63 29.52
CA MET A 616 -19.02 15.49 28.98
C MET A 616 -19.12 15.64 27.46
N CYS A 617 -19.23 14.51 26.75
CA CYS A 617 -19.32 14.52 25.29
C CYS A 617 -20.59 15.24 24.80
N LYS A 618 -21.75 15.03 25.46
CA LYS A 618 -22.98 15.76 25.13
C LYS A 618 -22.80 17.28 25.26
N LYS A 619 -22.17 17.74 26.34
CA LYS A 619 -21.89 19.16 26.56
C LYS A 619 -20.95 19.71 25.48
N ILE A 620 -19.90 18.98 25.11
CA ILE A 620 -18.97 19.36 24.02
C ILE A 620 -19.72 19.47 22.68
N LEU A 621 -20.51 18.46 22.32
CA LEU A 621 -21.28 18.42 21.08
C LEU A 621 -22.29 19.56 21.01
N ALA A 622 -22.95 19.90 22.13
CA ALA A 622 -23.89 21.01 22.22
C ALA A 622 -23.25 22.39 21.95
N HIS A 623 -21.94 22.52 22.13
CA HIS A 623 -21.18 23.74 21.79
C HIS A 623 -20.63 23.73 20.36
N GLY A 624 -21.10 22.82 19.49
CA GLY A 624 -20.75 22.77 18.08
C GLY A 624 -19.40 22.11 17.78
N ILE A 625 -18.75 21.48 18.77
CA ILE A 625 -17.52 20.71 18.57
C ILE A 625 -17.91 19.28 18.23
N THR A 626 -17.90 18.94 16.94
CA THR A 626 -18.37 17.65 16.41
C THR A 626 -17.25 16.63 16.25
N THR A 627 -16.24 16.66 17.12
CA THR A 627 -15.11 15.73 17.11
C THR A 627 -14.86 15.16 18.50
N LEU A 628 -14.59 13.87 18.62
CA LEU A 628 -14.26 13.19 19.89
C LEU A 628 -13.03 12.29 19.71
N HIS A 629 -12.10 12.31 20.67
CA HIS A 629 -10.94 11.42 20.68
C HIS A 629 -10.93 10.62 21.98
N LEU A 630 -11.02 9.30 21.88
CA LEU A 630 -11.18 8.42 23.04
C LEU A 630 -9.87 7.71 23.37
N TYR A 631 -9.32 8.02 24.54
CA TYR A 631 -8.17 7.30 25.11
C TYR A 631 -8.62 5.93 25.61
N THR A 632 -8.42 4.89 24.80
CA THR A 632 -9.02 3.57 25.08
C THR A 632 -8.29 2.81 26.18
N LEU A 633 -7.02 3.15 26.44
CA LEU A 633 -6.10 2.34 27.26
C LEU A 633 -6.08 0.87 26.82
N ASN A 634 -6.18 0.64 25.50
CA ASN A 634 -6.33 -0.67 24.89
C ASN A 634 -7.57 -1.43 25.42
N VAL A 635 -8.65 -0.76 25.82
CA VAL A 635 -9.93 -1.35 26.27
C VAL A 635 -11.11 -0.78 25.47
N ASP A 636 -12.04 -1.65 25.09
CA ASP A 636 -13.13 -1.34 24.17
C ASP A 636 -14.45 -0.99 24.86
N LYS A 637 -14.82 -1.69 25.95
CA LYS A 637 -16.15 -1.59 26.57
C LYS A 637 -16.58 -0.16 26.89
N SER A 638 -15.70 0.64 27.49
CA SER A 638 -16.04 2.01 27.89
C SER A 638 -16.21 2.93 26.68
N ALA A 639 -15.34 2.80 25.67
CA ALA A 639 -15.42 3.58 24.45
C ALA A 639 -16.70 3.27 23.66
N ILE A 640 -17.03 1.98 23.51
CA ILE A 640 -18.27 1.52 22.86
C ILE A 640 -19.49 2.04 23.63
N GLY A 641 -19.52 1.87 24.96
CA GLY A 641 -20.65 2.33 25.78
C GLY A 641 -20.92 3.82 25.66
N ILE A 642 -19.87 4.66 25.62
CA ILE A 642 -20.02 6.10 25.42
C ILE A 642 -20.61 6.40 24.04
N LEU A 643 -20.06 5.80 22.97
CA LEU A 643 -20.53 6.06 21.60
C LEU A 643 -21.98 5.57 21.39
N MET A 644 -22.37 4.46 22.00
CA MET A 644 -23.77 3.96 21.98
C MET A 644 -24.70 4.93 22.70
N ASN A 645 -24.34 5.39 23.90
CA ASN A 645 -25.15 6.36 24.65
C ASN A 645 -25.33 7.70 23.91
N LEU A 646 -24.34 8.09 23.09
CA LEU A 646 -24.40 9.26 22.23
C LEU A 646 -25.20 9.02 20.93
N GLY A 647 -25.61 7.79 20.65
CA GLY A 647 -26.27 7.41 19.40
C GLY A 647 -25.37 7.50 18.17
N LEU A 648 -24.05 7.49 18.36
CA LEU A 648 -23.07 7.60 17.26
C LEU A 648 -22.78 6.24 16.61
N ILE A 649 -23.03 5.15 17.33
CA ILE A 649 -22.86 3.78 16.83
C ILE A 649 -24.07 2.92 17.23
N ASP A 650 -24.35 1.89 16.42
CA ASP A 650 -25.39 0.90 16.65
C ASP A 650 -24.81 -0.49 16.36
N GLU A 651 -24.75 -1.37 17.36
CA GLU A 651 -24.20 -2.73 17.21
C GLU A 651 -25.01 -3.56 16.19
N SER A 652 -26.27 -3.22 15.97
CA SER A 652 -27.14 -3.91 15.01
C SER A 652 -26.97 -3.41 13.56
N LYS A 653 -26.31 -2.27 13.35
CA LYS A 653 -26.17 -1.60 12.04
C LYS A 653 -24.72 -1.26 11.73
N ILE A 654 -23.95 -2.26 11.36
CA ILE A 654 -22.59 -2.05 10.83
C ILE A 654 -22.71 -1.66 9.36
N SER A 655 -22.60 -0.36 9.08
CA SER A 655 -22.54 0.16 7.71
C SER A 655 -21.21 -0.18 7.05
N ARG A 656 -21.26 -0.74 5.84
CA ARG A 656 -20.08 -1.12 5.06
C ARG A 656 -20.04 -0.35 3.73
N SER A 657 -18.88 0.18 3.37
CA SER A 657 -18.72 0.91 2.10
C SER A 657 -18.58 -0.03 0.89
N LEU A 658 -18.05 -1.23 1.11
CA LEU A 658 -17.93 -2.36 0.17
C LEU A 658 -18.16 -3.66 0.97
N PRO A 659 -18.36 -4.82 0.31
CA PRO A 659 -18.45 -6.11 1.01
C PRO A 659 -17.22 -6.46 1.88
N TRP A 660 -16.09 -5.81 1.59
CA TRP A 660 -14.82 -5.91 2.32
C TRP A 660 -14.32 -4.51 2.73
N ARG A 661 -13.41 -4.43 3.70
CA ARG A 661 -12.90 -3.12 4.16
C ARG A 661 -12.00 -2.47 3.10
N ARG A 662 -12.29 -1.20 2.77
CA ARG A 662 -11.44 -0.41 1.86
C ARG A 662 -10.05 -0.20 2.47
N PRO A 663 -8.97 -0.34 1.68
CA PRO A 663 -7.63 -0.02 2.15
C PRO A 663 -7.52 1.43 2.64
N ALA A 664 -6.81 1.64 3.75
CA ALA A 664 -6.44 2.99 4.17
C ALA A 664 -5.12 3.45 3.53
N ASN A 665 -4.25 2.53 3.10
CA ASN A 665 -2.98 2.88 2.45
C ASN A 665 -3.22 3.74 1.20
N VAL A 666 -2.60 4.92 1.16
CA VAL A 666 -2.80 5.94 0.13
C VAL A 666 -2.40 5.49 -1.27
N PHE A 667 -1.51 4.50 -1.38
CA PHE A 667 -1.13 3.88 -2.65
C PHE A 667 -2.13 2.81 -3.12
N ARG A 668 -3.10 2.44 -2.28
CA ARG A 668 -4.13 1.41 -2.54
C ARG A 668 -5.56 1.94 -2.55
N THR A 669 -5.78 3.23 -2.35
CA THR A 669 -7.12 3.81 -2.14
C THR A 669 -8.08 3.64 -3.32
N LYS A 670 -7.56 3.45 -4.54
CA LYS A 670 -8.35 3.18 -5.75
C LYS A 670 -8.82 1.74 -5.86
N GLU A 671 -8.35 0.84 -4.99
CA GLU A 671 -8.76 -0.56 -5.02
C GLU A 671 -10.24 -0.70 -4.64
N ASP A 672 -11.07 -1.11 -5.59
CA ASP A 672 -12.52 -1.29 -5.39
C ASP A 672 -13.06 -2.64 -5.86
N VAL A 673 -12.22 -3.52 -6.41
CA VAL A 673 -12.61 -4.87 -6.88
C VAL A 673 -11.57 -5.94 -6.51
N ARG A 674 -12.04 -7.07 -5.96
CA ARG A 674 -11.21 -8.21 -5.53
C ARG A 674 -11.79 -9.57 -5.96
N PRO A 675 -10.94 -10.60 -6.15
CA PRO A 675 -11.40 -11.97 -6.30
C PRO A 675 -12.00 -12.48 -4.99
N ILE A 676 -13.10 -13.22 -5.07
CA ILE A 676 -13.84 -13.71 -3.90
C ILE A 676 -13.06 -14.70 -3.03
N PHE A 677 -12.02 -15.35 -3.58
CA PHE A 677 -11.31 -16.46 -2.94
C PHE A 677 -10.68 -16.12 -1.59
N TRP A 678 -10.23 -14.87 -1.41
CA TRP A 678 -9.67 -14.39 -0.13
C TRP A 678 -10.68 -13.64 0.74
N ALA A 679 -11.99 -13.75 0.49
CA ALA A 679 -13.02 -13.10 1.32
C ALA A 679 -12.89 -13.46 2.81
N ASN A 680 -12.57 -14.73 3.09
CA ASN A 680 -12.33 -15.23 4.45
C ASN A 680 -10.88 -15.06 4.93
N ARG A 681 -9.96 -14.58 4.08
CA ARG A 681 -8.53 -14.39 4.40
C ARG A 681 -7.99 -13.03 3.92
N PRO A 682 -8.60 -11.91 4.35
CA PRO A 682 -8.22 -10.59 3.90
C PRO A 682 -6.77 -10.22 4.24
N LYS A 683 -6.22 -10.68 5.37
CA LYS A 683 -4.84 -10.37 5.77
C LYS A 683 -3.84 -11.04 4.82
N SER A 684 -4.10 -12.29 4.44
CA SER A 684 -3.34 -12.98 3.39
C SER A 684 -3.39 -12.23 2.05
N TYR A 685 -4.57 -11.82 1.58
CA TYR A 685 -4.70 -11.07 0.32
C TYR A 685 -3.86 -9.79 0.32
N ILE A 686 -3.95 -8.99 1.39
CA ILE A 686 -3.18 -7.76 1.54
C ILE A 686 -1.68 -8.05 1.47
N SER A 687 -1.21 -9.08 2.18
CA SER A 687 0.20 -9.49 2.17
C SER A 687 0.65 -9.92 0.76
N ARG A 688 -0.17 -10.71 0.07
CA ARG A 688 0.14 -11.23 -1.26
C ARG A 688 0.09 -10.18 -2.38
N THR A 689 -0.57 -9.05 -2.14
CA THR A 689 -0.70 -7.92 -3.06
C THR A 689 0.13 -6.70 -2.66
N LYS A 690 0.92 -6.78 -1.57
CA LYS A 690 1.70 -5.64 -1.06
C LYS A 690 2.69 -5.06 -2.07
N GLY A 691 3.25 -5.90 -2.94
CA GLY A 691 4.23 -5.49 -3.97
C GLY A 691 3.63 -4.97 -5.28
N TRP A 692 2.31 -4.83 -5.36
CA TRP A 692 1.65 -4.33 -6.57
C TRP A 692 1.90 -2.83 -6.73
N ASN A 693 2.18 -2.41 -7.97
CA ASN A 693 2.37 -0.99 -8.30
C ASN A 693 1.03 -0.28 -8.54
N ASP A 694 0.04 -1.00 -9.05
CA ASP A 694 -1.30 -0.52 -9.35
C ASP A 694 -2.34 -1.53 -8.83
N PHE A 695 -3.48 -1.01 -8.38
CA PHE A 695 -4.58 -1.81 -7.84
C PHE A 695 -5.83 -1.70 -8.73
N PRO A 696 -6.60 -2.79 -8.90
CA PRO A 696 -7.78 -2.81 -9.75
C PRO A 696 -8.84 -1.77 -9.34
N HIS A 697 -9.37 -1.05 -10.33
CA HIS A 697 -10.44 -0.07 -10.15
C HIS A 697 -11.53 -0.29 -11.21
N GLY A 698 -12.80 -0.36 -10.80
CA GLY A 698 -13.96 -0.58 -11.66
C GLY A 698 -14.07 -2.01 -12.18
N ARG A 699 -13.21 -2.42 -13.13
CA ARG A 699 -13.21 -3.78 -13.70
C ARG A 699 -11.91 -4.52 -13.39
N TRP A 700 -12.05 -5.81 -13.06
CA TRP A 700 -10.92 -6.72 -12.95
C TRP A 700 -10.46 -7.13 -14.37
N GLY A 701 -9.21 -6.85 -14.73
CA GLY A 701 -8.68 -7.19 -16.06
C GLY A 701 -7.54 -6.31 -16.58
N ASP A 702 -7.39 -5.08 -16.08
CA ASP A 702 -6.30 -4.17 -16.49
C ASP A 702 -4.97 -4.42 -15.75
N THR A 703 -4.97 -5.30 -14.75
CA THR A 703 -3.89 -5.48 -13.76
C THR A 703 -3.03 -6.73 -13.95
N ARG A 704 -3.01 -7.33 -15.15
CA ARG A 704 -2.14 -8.49 -15.48
C ARG A 704 -0.63 -8.20 -15.47
N SER A 705 -0.22 -7.07 -14.87
CA SER A 705 1.16 -6.65 -14.62
C SER A 705 1.67 -7.02 -13.23
N ALA A 706 0.78 -7.31 -12.27
CA ALA A 706 1.14 -7.56 -10.89
C ALA A 706 0.93 -9.04 -10.50
N SER A 707 2.02 -9.76 -10.25
CA SER A 707 1.96 -11.12 -9.72
C SER A 707 1.73 -11.09 -8.23
N TYR A 708 0.89 -11.98 -7.72
CA TYR A 708 0.82 -12.26 -6.29
C TYR A 708 2.20 -12.71 -5.79
N SER A 709 2.58 -12.28 -4.59
CA SER A 709 3.80 -12.82 -3.97
C SER A 709 3.65 -14.31 -3.66
N THR A 710 4.80 -14.98 -3.61
CA THR A 710 4.90 -16.39 -3.26
C THR A 710 4.38 -16.62 -1.85
N LEU A 711 3.80 -17.80 -1.63
CA LEU A 711 3.43 -18.24 -0.29
C LEU A 711 4.67 -18.39 0.59
N SER A 712 4.52 -17.99 1.85
CA SER A 712 5.53 -18.12 2.88
C SER A 712 4.87 -18.58 4.19
N ASP A 713 5.68 -18.84 5.21
CA ASP A 713 5.18 -19.26 6.53
C ASP A 713 4.32 -18.18 7.20
N TYR A 714 4.53 -16.93 6.83
CA TYR A 714 3.77 -15.80 7.35
C TYR A 714 2.25 -15.95 7.11
N GLN A 715 1.82 -16.45 5.95
CA GLN A 715 0.40 -16.64 5.64
C GLN A 715 -0.31 -17.65 6.55
N PHE A 716 0.44 -18.57 7.16
CA PHE A 716 -0.10 -19.61 8.02
C PHE A 716 0.13 -19.33 9.51
N THR A 717 0.79 -18.21 9.83
CA THR A 717 1.00 -17.78 11.21
C THR A 717 -0.31 -17.22 11.77
N ARG A 718 -0.68 -17.64 12.98
CA ARG A 718 -1.95 -17.25 13.62
C ARG A 718 -1.71 -16.78 15.06
N PRO A 719 -2.59 -15.93 15.60
CA PRO A 719 -2.58 -15.62 17.02
C PRO A 719 -2.77 -16.90 17.86
N LYS A 720 -2.06 -17.01 18.99
CA LYS A 720 -2.18 -18.16 19.91
C LYS A 720 -3.62 -18.43 20.35
N ALA A 721 -4.41 -17.37 20.53
CA ALA A 721 -5.82 -17.48 20.88
C ALA A 721 -6.64 -18.22 19.81
N ARG A 722 -6.33 -17.97 18.53
CA ARG A 722 -6.95 -18.65 17.39
C ARG A 722 -6.49 -20.12 17.30
N ASP A 723 -5.20 -20.39 17.46
CA ASP A 723 -4.70 -21.77 17.49
C ASP A 723 -5.34 -22.59 18.61
N LYS A 724 -5.50 -22.00 19.80
CA LYS A 724 -6.20 -22.66 20.92
C LYS A 724 -7.66 -22.99 20.59
N LYS A 725 -8.39 -22.08 19.94
CA LYS A 725 -9.77 -22.33 19.48
C LYS A 725 -9.81 -23.45 18.44
N LEU A 726 -8.94 -23.41 17.45
CA LEU A 726 -8.84 -24.47 16.43
C LEU A 726 -8.48 -25.81 17.06
N GLN A 727 -7.55 -25.85 18.02
CA GLN A 727 -7.22 -27.06 18.78
C GLN A 727 -8.45 -27.63 19.49
N GLN A 728 -9.27 -26.77 20.11
CA GLN A 728 -10.46 -27.20 20.83
C GLN A 728 -11.60 -27.67 19.91
N GLU A 729 -11.79 -27.00 18.77
CA GLU A 729 -12.92 -27.23 17.87
C GLU A 729 -12.64 -28.29 16.79
N TRP A 730 -11.40 -28.36 16.29
CA TRP A 730 -11.04 -29.15 15.09
C TRP A 730 -10.19 -30.38 15.39
N VAL A 731 -9.59 -30.50 16.58
CA VAL A 731 -8.73 -31.65 16.93
C VAL A 731 -9.54 -32.69 17.69
N VAL A 732 -10.06 -33.64 16.92
CA VAL A 732 -10.67 -34.88 17.40
C VAL A 732 -10.08 -36.05 16.60
N PRO A 733 -10.08 -37.29 17.11
CA PRO A 733 -9.65 -38.44 16.31
C PRO A 733 -10.47 -38.55 15.03
N LEU A 734 -9.82 -38.52 13.87
CA LEU A 734 -10.45 -38.67 12.56
C LEU A 734 -10.15 -40.07 12.04
N LYS A 735 -11.17 -40.93 11.97
CA LYS A 735 -11.06 -42.34 11.55
C LYS A 735 -11.46 -42.53 10.10
N SER A 736 -12.33 -41.67 9.57
CA SER A 736 -12.80 -41.74 8.19
C SER A 736 -13.11 -40.36 7.62
N ILE A 737 -13.41 -40.31 6.32
CA ILE A 737 -13.77 -39.07 5.64
C ILE A 737 -15.07 -38.46 6.18
N GLU A 738 -15.97 -39.28 6.70
CA GLU A 738 -17.21 -38.84 7.33
C GLU A 738 -16.94 -37.97 8.57
N ASP A 739 -15.89 -38.26 9.34
CA ASP A 739 -15.48 -37.43 10.48
C ASP A 739 -15.02 -36.03 10.02
N VAL A 740 -14.35 -35.95 8.86
CA VAL A 740 -13.95 -34.68 8.23
C VAL A 740 -15.20 -33.92 7.77
N GLN A 741 -16.12 -34.60 7.08
CA GLN A 741 -17.39 -34.01 6.61
C GLN A 741 -18.22 -33.42 7.76
N GLU A 742 -18.30 -34.14 8.89
CA GLU A 742 -19.02 -33.68 10.06
C GLU A 742 -18.44 -32.36 10.58
N LYS A 743 -17.11 -32.17 10.61
CA LYS A 743 -16.51 -30.88 11.02
C LYS A 743 -16.93 -29.71 10.15
N PHE A 744 -16.97 -29.89 8.82
CA PHE A 744 -17.41 -28.82 7.93
C PHE A 744 -18.91 -28.53 8.06
N LYS A 745 -19.74 -29.57 8.25
CA LYS A 745 -21.17 -29.42 8.52
C LYS A 745 -21.41 -28.66 9.82
N GLU A 746 -20.75 -29.05 10.91
CA GLU A 746 -20.84 -28.39 12.23
C GLU A 746 -20.40 -26.93 12.17
N LEU A 747 -19.37 -26.61 11.37
CA LEU A 747 -19.00 -25.23 11.06
C LEU A 747 -20.15 -24.49 10.37
N CYS A 748 -20.71 -25.06 9.30
CA CYS A 748 -21.73 -24.40 8.49
C CYS A 748 -23.03 -24.15 9.25
N ILE A 749 -23.45 -25.05 10.15
CA ILE A 749 -24.65 -24.84 10.98
C ILE A 749 -24.39 -23.95 12.20
N GLY A 750 -23.14 -23.54 12.45
CA GLY A 750 -22.76 -22.57 13.48
C GLY A 750 -22.37 -23.16 14.83
N ASN A 751 -22.19 -24.48 14.91
CA ASN A 751 -21.74 -25.16 16.12
C ASN A 751 -20.23 -24.99 16.35
N LEU A 752 -19.44 -24.82 15.28
CA LEU A 752 -18.05 -24.36 15.35
C LEU A 752 -17.95 -22.88 14.99
N LYS A 753 -17.09 -22.13 15.69
CA LYS A 753 -16.90 -20.70 15.45
C LYS A 753 -15.66 -20.41 14.61
N SER A 754 -14.66 -21.28 14.64
CA SER A 754 -13.39 -21.09 13.94
C SER A 754 -13.26 -22.03 12.74
N SER A 755 -12.45 -21.65 11.76
CA SER A 755 -12.14 -22.48 10.59
C SER A 755 -10.67 -22.33 10.20
N PRO A 756 -9.98 -23.41 9.80
CA PRO A 756 -8.63 -23.35 9.23
C PRO A 756 -8.54 -22.46 7.99
N TRP A 757 -9.61 -22.38 7.18
CA TRP A 757 -9.67 -21.59 5.94
C TRP A 757 -10.12 -20.15 6.13
N SER A 758 -10.45 -19.76 7.37
CA SER A 758 -10.90 -18.40 7.67
C SER A 758 -9.97 -17.72 8.66
N GLU A 759 -9.83 -16.40 8.53
CA GLU A 759 -9.28 -15.49 9.53
C GLU A 759 -10.40 -14.84 10.37
N LEU A 760 -11.65 -15.04 9.97
CA LEU A 760 -12.85 -14.55 10.63
C LEU A 760 -13.40 -15.62 11.59
N ASP A 761 -14.13 -15.17 12.61
CA ASP A 761 -14.85 -16.03 13.56
C ASP A 761 -16.36 -15.90 13.34
N GLY A 762 -17.06 -17.03 13.45
CA GLY A 762 -18.51 -17.13 13.32
C GLY A 762 -19.02 -17.04 11.89
N LEU A 763 -20.28 -17.42 11.71
CA LEU A 763 -20.97 -17.30 10.43
C LEU A 763 -21.24 -15.82 10.10
N GLN A 764 -20.89 -15.43 8.88
CA GLN A 764 -21.26 -14.13 8.36
C GLN A 764 -22.80 -14.05 8.24
N PRO A 765 -23.41 -12.85 8.39
CA PRO A 765 -24.86 -12.70 8.31
C PRO A 765 -25.48 -13.29 7.04
N GLU A 766 -24.81 -13.17 5.89
CA GLU A 766 -25.26 -13.73 4.61
C GLU A 766 -25.20 -15.27 4.58
N THR A 767 -24.22 -15.89 5.25
CA THR A 767 -24.09 -17.35 5.32
C THR A 767 -25.27 -17.97 6.08
N LYS A 768 -25.84 -17.27 7.06
CA LYS A 768 -27.02 -17.74 7.80
C LYS A 768 -28.27 -17.92 6.92
N ILE A 769 -28.29 -17.36 5.72
CA ILE A 769 -29.39 -17.51 4.75
C ILE A 769 -29.38 -18.91 4.12
N ILE A 770 -28.21 -19.53 3.97
CA ILE A 770 -28.00 -20.80 3.24
C ILE A 770 -27.29 -21.87 4.08
N ASN A 771 -27.18 -21.68 5.39
CA ASN A 771 -26.38 -22.52 6.28
C ASN A 771 -26.85 -23.98 6.34
N GLU A 772 -28.16 -24.22 6.33
CA GLU A 772 -28.71 -25.59 6.34
C GLU A 772 -28.40 -26.34 5.05
N GLN A 773 -28.51 -25.67 3.90
CA GLN A 773 -28.15 -26.24 2.59
C GLN A 773 -26.65 -26.53 2.52
N LEU A 774 -25.81 -25.62 3.03
CA LEU A 774 -24.37 -25.86 3.17
C LEU A 774 -24.10 -27.08 4.04
N GLY A 775 -24.76 -27.21 5.20
CA GLY A 775 -24.64 -28.38 6.08
C GLY A 775 -24.94 -29.68 5.34
N LYS A 776 -26.03 -29.73 4.55
CA LYS A 776 -26.43 -30.91 3.77
C LYS A 776 -25.39 -31.32 2.73
N ILE A 777 -24.83 -30.38 1.96
CA ILE A 777 -23.84 -30.73 0.93
C ILE A 777 -22.49 -31.14 1.55
N ASN A 778 -22.12 -30.58 2.71
CA ASN A 778 -20.93 -30.99 3.44
C ASN A 778 -21.05 -32.44 3.94
N SER A 779 -22.21 -32.84 4.48
CA SER A 779 -22.50 -34.24 4.82
C SER A 779 -22.46 -35.19 3.63
N ASN A 780 -22.55 -34.67 2.39
CA ASN A 780 -22.46 -35.46 1.16
C ASN A 780 -21.06 -35.44 0.50
N GLY A 781 -20.05 -34.86 1.18
CA GLY A 781 -18.65 -34.85 0.73
C GLY A 781 -18.23 -33.63 -0.09
N PHE A 782 -19.01 -32.55 -0.09
CA PHE A 782 -18.64 -31.27 -0.71
C PHE A 782 -18.20 -30.28 0.39
N LEU A 783 -16.91 -30.29 0.71
CA LEU A 783 -16.32 -29.63 1.89
C LEU A 783 -16.14 -28.13 1.66
N THR A 784 -17.14 -27.32 2.01
CA THR A 784 -17.22 -25.89 1.65
C THR A 784 -16.30 -25.00 2.48
N ILE A 785 -15.57 -24.11 1.82
CA ILE A 785 -14.67 -23.12 2.46
C ILE A 785 -15.08 -21.67 2.20
N ASN A 786 -15.97 -21.42 1.24
CA ASN A 786 -16.48 -20.08 0.91
C ASN A 786 -17.86 -20.17 0.23
N SER A 787 -18.71 -19.17 0.44
CA SER A 787 -20.07 -19.13 -0.10
C SER A 787 -20.68 -17.75 -0.04
N GLN A 788 -21.56 -17.40 -0.99
CA GLN A 788 -22.51 -16.29 -0.85
C GLN A 788 -23.88 -16.67 -1.46
N PRO A 789 -25.01 -16.18 -0.90
CA PRO A 789 -26.33 -16.44 -1.45
C PRO A 789 -26.59 -15.66 -2.75
N SER A 790 -27.62 -16.04 -3.50
CA SER A 790 -28.16 -15.19 -4.57
C SER A 790 -28.92 -14.02 -3.95
N VAL A 791 -28.72 -12.82 -4.50
CA VAL A 791 -29.43 -11.60 -4.09
C VAL A 791 -29.92 -10.87 -5.32
N ASN A 792 -31.23 -10.60 -5.35
CA ASN A 792 -31.87 -9.82 -6.38
C ASN A 792 -32.40 -8.49 -5.80
N ALA A 793 -31.68 -7.40 -6.05
CA ALA A 793 -32.08 -6.04 -5.69
C ALA A 793 -32.45 -5.85 -4.20
N ALA A 794 -31.60 -6.32 -3.28
CA ALA A 794 -31.79 -5.99 -1.88
C ALA A 794 -31.38 -4.54 -1.60
N LYS A 795 -32.01 -3.91 -0.60
CA LYS A 795 -31.63 -2.55 -0.20
C LYS A 795 -30.16 -2.52 0.25
N SER A 796 -29.44 -1.48 -0.14
CA SER A 796 -28.02 -1.29 0.20
C SER A 796 -27.76 -1.03 1.69
N ASP A 797 -28.79 -0.77 2.49
CA ASP A 797 -28.75 -0.65 3.95
C ASP A 797 -29.26 -1.91 4.69
N SER A 798 -29.45 -3.02 3.96
CA SER A 798 -29.82 -4.31 4.55
C SER A 798 -28.77 -4.79 5.56
N PRO A 799 -29.14 -5.17 6.80
CA PRO A 799 -28.19 -5.63 7.81
C PRO A 799 -27.39 -6.87 7.43
N ALA A 800 -27.94 -7.75 6.57
CA ALA A 800 -27.32 -9.02 6.24
C ALA A 800 -26.32 -8.93 5.07
N ILE A 801 -26.64 -8.10 4.07
CA ILE A 801 -25.97 -8.09 2.75
C ILE A 801 -25.72 -6.68 2.19
N GLY A 802 -26.23 -5.63 2.85
CA GLY A 802 -26.17 -4.26 2.39
C GLY A 802 -24.76 -3.66 2.46
N TRP A 803 -24.40 -2.89 1.45
CA TRP A 803 -23.17 -2.09 1.41
C TRP A 803 -23.34 -0.91 0.44
N GLY A 804 -22.45 0.09 0.54
CA GLY A 804 -22.38 1.24 -0.38
C GLY A 804 -23.20 2.47 0.01
N GLY A 805 -23.80 2.44 1.20
CA GLY A 805 -24.62 3.52 1.77
C GLY A 805 -26.10 3.41 1.41
N PRO A 806 -26.99 4.20 2.03
CA PRO A 806 -28.44 4.06 1.87
C PRO A 806 -28.94 4.49 0.48
N GLY A 807 -30.11 3.98 0.10
CA GLY A 807 -30.84 4.39 -1.11
C GLY A 807 -30.43 3.71 -2.41
N GLY A 808 -29.53 2.73 -2.37
CA GLY A 808 -29.15 1.89 -3.51
C GLY A 808 -29.68 0.46 -3.39
N TYR A 809 -29.28 -0.36 -4.36
CA TYR A 809 -29.60 -1.77 -4.44
C TYR A 809 -28.35 -2.61 -4.68
N VAL A 810 -28.26 -3.75 -4.00
CA VAL A 810 -27.16 -4.70 -4.11
C VAL A 810 -27.65 -6.02 -4.71
N TYR A 811 -26.75 -6.68 -5.42
CA TYR A 811 -27.00 -7.90 -6.18
C TYR A 811 -25.85 -8.87 -5.99
N GLN A 812 -26.17 -10.16 -5.94
CA GLN A 812 -25.20 -11.25 -5.80
C GLN A 812 -25.63 -12.44 -6.65
N LYS A 813 -24.68 -13.04 -7.38
CA LYS A 813 -24.82 -14.40 -7.90
C LYS A 813 -24.55 -15.40 -6.78
N ALA A 814 -25.25 -16.53 -6.76
CA ALA A 814 -24.94 -17.58 -5.81
C ALA A 814 -23.55 -18.17 -6.13
N TYR A 815 -22.77 -18.40 -5.08
CA TYR A 815 -21.39 -18.90 -5.18
C TYR A 815 -21.14 -19.97 -4.13
N LEU A 816 -20.46 -21.03 -4.54
CA LEU A 816 -19.93 -22.06 -3.64
C LEU A 816 -18.47 -22.38 -4.00
N GLU A 817 -17.66 -22.56 -2.97
CA GLU A 817 -16.29 -23.05 -3.09
C GLU A 817 -16.04 -24.18 -2.11
N PHE A 818 -15.56 -25.32 -2.60
CA PHE A 818 -15.41 -26.53 -1.80
C PHE A 818 -14.33 -27.47 -2.31
N PHE A 819 -13.89 -28.35 -1.41
CA PHE A 819 -13.11 -29.53 -1.78
C PHE A 819 -14.03 -30.74 -2.00
N CYS A 820 -13.79 -31.54 -3.03
CA CYS A 820 -14.47 -32.84 -3.21
C CYS A 820 -13.57 -33.89 -3.88
N SER A 821 -13.94 -35.16 -3.76
CA SER A 821 -13.26 -36.26 -4.45
C SER A 821 -13.51 -36.21 -5.96
N LYS A 822 -12.67 -36.90 -6.74
CA LYS A 822 -12.83 -36.97 -8.21
C LYS A 822 -14.19 -37.51 -8.63
N ASP A 823 -14.69 -38.57 -7.99
CA ASP A 823 -15.99 -39.16 -8.32
C ASP A 823 -17.16 -38.19 -8.08
N LYS A 824 -17.06 -37.39 -7.01
CA LYS A 824 -18.04 -36.35 -6.69
C LYS A 824 -17.97 -35.20 -7.69
N LEU A 825 -16.76 -34.79 -8.09
CA LEU A 825 -16.57 -33.80 -9.15
C LEU A 825 -17.16 -34.27 -10.48
N ASP A 826 -16.93 -35.51 -10.89
CA ASP A 826 -17.44 -36.04 -12.16
C ASP A 826 -18.97 -36.09 -12.17
N THR A 827 -19.57 -36.50 -11.05
CA THR A 827 -21.02 -36.47 -10.86
C THR A 827 -21.57 -35.05 -10.96
N LEU A 828 -20.90 -34.09 -10.31
CA LEU A 828 -21.28 -32.68 -10.34
C LEU A 828 -21.20 -32.10 -11.76
N VAL A 829 -20.12 -32.38 -12.48
CA VAL A 829 -19.89 -31.94 -13.86
C VAL A 829 -20.97 -32.50 -14.80
N GLU A 830 -21.32 -33.77 -14.65
CA GLU A 830 -22.39 -34.39 -15.46
C GLU A 830 -23.74 -33.73 -15.17
N LYS A 831 -24.12 -33.57 -13.89
CA LYS A 831 -25.37 -32.92 -13.49
C LYS A 831 -25.42 -31.45 -13.95
N SER A 832 -24.28 -30.74 -13.92
CA SER A 832 -24.18 -29.34 -14.36
C SER A 832 -24.58 -29.13 -15.82
N LYS A 833 -24.51 -30.17 -16.68
CA LYS A 833 -24.98 -30.07 -18.08
C LYS A 833 -26.47 -29.76 -18.20
N ALA A 834 -27.28 -30.11 -17.21
CA ALA A 834 -28.70 -29.76 -17.15
C ALA A 834 -28.95 -28.29 -16.77
N PHE A 835 -27.93 -27.59 -16.28
CA PHE A 835 -28.01 -26.22 -15.78
C PHE A 835 -27.07 -25.31 -16.59
N PRO A 836 -27.48 -24.82 -17.77
CA PRO A 836 -26.59 -24.10 -18.70
C PRO A 836 -26.05 -22.76 -18.15
N LEU A 837 -26.66 -22.23 -17.09
CA LEU A 837 -26.23 -20.99 -16.42
C LEU A 837 -25.27 -21.24 -15.26
N ILE A 838 -24.96 -22.50 -14.94
CA ILE A 838 -23.93 -22.86 -13.96
C ILE A 838 -22.56 -22.81 -14.63
N THR A 839 -21.65 -22.06 -14.01
CA THR A 839 -20.23 -22.04 -14.39
C THR A 839 -19.38 -22.62 -13.27
N TYR A 840 -18.42 -23.46 -13.62
CA TYR A 840 -17.50 -24.08 -12.69
C TYR A 840 -16.05 -24.08 -13.18
N MET A 841 -15.14 -24.06 -12.22
CA MET A 841 -13.73 -24.37 -12.43
C MET A 841 -13.21 -25.20 -11.26
N ALA A 842 -12.42 -26.22 -11.55
CA ALA A 842 -11.88 -27.15 -10.58
C ALA A 842 -10.41 -27.41 -10.87
N VAL A 843 -9.61 -27.51 -9.81
CA VAL A 843 -8.18 -27.78 -9.89
C VAL A 843 -7.73 -28.63 -8.72
N ASN A 844 -6.90 -29.64 -8.98
CA ASN A 844 -6.25 -30.41 -7.93
C ASN A 844 -4.80 -29.95 -7.70
N LYS A 845 -4.14 -30.54 -6.69
CA LYS A 845 -2.74 -30.26 -6.38
C LYS A 845 -1.77 -30.59 -7.53
N ALA A 846 -2.11 -31.57 -8.36
CA ALA A 846 -1.35 -31.97 -9.55
C ALA A 846 -1.63 -31.08 -10.79
N GLU A 847 -2.35 -29.97 -10.61
CA GLU A 847 -2.69 -28.99 -11.65
C GLU A 847 -3.60 -29.50 -12.77
N ASN A 848 -4.30 -30.61 -12.54
CA ASN A 848 -5.36 -31.06 -13.44
C ASN A 848 -6.54 -30.09 -13.35
N TRP A 849 -6.85 -29.46 -14.49
CA TRP A 849 -7.87 -28.42 -14.61
C TRP A 849 -9.14 -28.96 -15.28
N VAL A 850 -10.31 -28.66 -14.69
CA VAL A 850 -11.62 -29.02 -15.24
C VAL A 850 -12.53 -27.80 -15.16
N SER A 851 -13.04 -27.30 -16.28
CA SER A 851 -13.88 -26.09 -16.29
C SER A 851 -14.79 -26.04 -17.52
N ASN A 852 -15.88 -25.28 -17.42
CA ASN A 852 -16.74 -24.88 -18.55
C ASN A 852 -16.64 -23.38 -18.87
N THR A 853 -15.61 -22.69 -18.36
CA THR A 853 -15.30 -21.27 -18.63
C THR A 853 -13.90 -21.11 -19.21
N ASP A 854 -13.66 -20.08 -20.01
CA ASP A 854 -12.32 -19.81 -20.53
C ASP A 854 -11.41 -19.24 -19.44
N GLU A 855 -10.09 -19.47 -19.54
CA GLU A 855 -9.12 -18.97 -18.55
C GLU A 855 -9.04 -17.43 -18.48
N SER A 856 -9.60 -16.73 -19.47
CA SER A 856 -9.68 -15.27 -19.49
C SER A 856 -11.01 -14.71 -18.98
N ASP A 857 -11.99 -15.56 -18.66
CA ASP A 857 -13.34 -15.14 -18.29
C ASP A 857 -13.38 -14.68 -16.85
N VAL A 858 -13.57 -13.38 -16.67
CA VAL A 858 -13.75 -12.76 -15.36
C VAL A 858 -15.24 -12.57 -15.12
N ASN A 859 -15.78 -13.23 -14.08
CA ASN A 859 -17.20 -13.21 -13.76
C ASN A 859 -17.47 -12.29 -12.57
N ALA A 860 -18.27 -11.24 -12.75
CA ALA A 860 -18.75 -10.42 -11.64
C ALA A 860 -19.85 -11.15 -10.86
N VAL A 861 -19.65 -11.29 -9.55
CA VAL A 861 -20.55 -12.05 -8.68
C VAL A 861 -21.23 -11.20 -7.61
N THR A 862 -20.73 -9.98 -7.35
CA THR A 862 -21.39 -9.00 -6.47
C THR A 862 -21.29 -7.62 -7.08
N TRP A 863 -22.40 -6.89 -7.17
CA TRP A 863 -22.44 -5.51 -7.67
C TRP A 863 -23.55 -4.69 -6.99
N GLY A 864 -23.44 -3.38 -7.12
CA GLY A 864 -24.38 -2.42 -6.53
C GLY A 864 -24.68 -1.28 -7.49
N VAL A 865 -25.94 -0.84 -7.46
CA VAL A 865 -26.45 0.30 -8.22
C VAL A 865 -26.92 1.34 -7.20
N PHE A 866 -26.36 2.55 -7.28
CA PHE A 866 -26.60 3.61 -6.31
C PHE A 866 -27.07 4.88 -7.01
N PRO A 867 -27.91 5.72 -6.36
CA PRO A 867 -28.37 6.97 -6.94
C PRO A 867 -27.21 7.87 -7.37
N ALA A 868 -27.26 8.36 -8.60
CA ALA A 868 -26.28 9.28 -9.18
C ALA A 868 -24.81 8.80 -9.11
N LYS A 869 -24.58 7.49 -9.15
CA LYS A 869 -23.24 6.87 -9.20
C LYS A 869 -23.16 5.83 -10.30
N GLU A 870 -21.96 5.58 -10.80
CA GLU A 870 -21.70 4.42 -11.67
C GLU A 870 -21.86 3.10 -10.89
N VAL A 871 -22.04 2.00 -11.62
CA VAL A 871 -22.15 0.66 -11.04
C VAL A 871 -20.80 0.28 -10.40
N ILE A 872 -20.86 -0.24 -9.18
CA ILE A 872 -19.70 -0.77 -8.47
C ILE A 872 -19.81 -2.30 -8.45
N GLN A 873 -18.76 -3.01 -8.85
CA GLN A 873 -18.73 -4.48 -8.88
C GLN A 873 -17.53 -5.02 -8.09
N PRO A 874 -17.62 -5.04 -6.75
CA PRO A 874 -16.44 -5.21 -5.89
C PRO A 874 -15.95 -6.64 -5.73
N THR A 875 -16.71 -7.62 -6.24
CA THR A 875 -16.37 -9.04 -6.08
C THR A 875 -16.52 -9.78 -7.40
N ILE A 876 -15.46 -10.51 -7.76
CA ILE A 876 -15.36 -11.27 -9.01
C ILE A 876 -14.86 -12.70 -8.74
N VAL A 877 -15.05 -13.56 -9.73
CA VAL A 877 -14.40 -14.87 -9.88
C VAL A 877 -13.48 -14.78 -11.09
N ASP A 878 -12.19 -15.07 -10.90
CA ASP A 878 -11.16 -15.00 -11.94
C ASP A 878 -10.31 -16.29 -11.94
N PRO A 879 -10.26 -17.03 -13.07
CA PRO A 879 -9.47 -18.25 -13.19
C PRO A 879 -7.98 -18.07 -12.85
N ALA A 880 -7.37 -16.94 -13.21
CA ALA A 880 -5.96 -16.70 -12.93
C ALA A 880 -5.70 -16.54 -11.43
N SER A 881 -6.51 -15.73 -10.74
CA SER A 881 -6.49 -15.64 -9.28
C SER A 881 -6.82 -16.96 -8.59
N PHE A 882 -7.73 -17.78 -9.14
CA PHE A 882 -8.09 -19.09 -8.57
C PHE A 882 -6.90 -20.06 -8.57
N LYS A 883 -6.12 -20.10 -9.67
CA LYS A 883 -4.89 -20.89 -9.75
C LYS A 883 -3.85 -20.47 -8.71
N VAL A 884 -3.79 -19.19 -8.35
CA VAL A 884 -2.88 -18.68 -7.31
C VAL A 884 -3.39 -18.94 -5.90
N TRP A 885 -4.71 -18.88 -5.72
CA TRP A 885 -5.38 -19.20 -4.47
C TRP A 885 -5.28 -20.69 -4.13
N LYS A 886 -5.35 -21.58 -5.14
CA LYS A 886 -5.30 -23.04 -4.94
C LYS A 886 -4.15 -23.46 -4.05
N ASP A 887 -2.96 -22.89 -4.26
CA ASP A 887 -1.76 -23.27 -3.53
C ASP A 887 -1.92 -22.97 -2.04
N GLU A 888 -2.54 -21.84 -1.70
CA GLU A 888 -2.82 -21.47 -0.32
C GLU A 888 -3.91 -22.38 0.27
N ALA A 889 -5.01 -22.57 -0.46
CA ALA A 889 -6.13 -23.40 -0.05
C ALA A 889 -5.73 -24.84 0.26
N PHE A 890 -4.87 -25.44 -0.57
CA PHE A 890 -4.35 -26.80 -0.37
C PHE A 890 -3.34 -26.85 0.78
N GLU A 891 -2.46 -25.86 0.94
CA GLU A 891 -1.48 -25.83 2.03
C GLU A 891 -2.13 -25.65 3.41
N ILE A 892 -3.32 -25.05 3.51
CA ILE A 892 -4.09 -24.97 4.76
C ILE A 892 -4.42 -26.37 5.33
N TRP A 893 -4.65 -27.38 4.50
CA TRP A 893 -4.86 -28.75 5.00
C TRP A 893 -3.69 -29.22 5.87
N SER A 894 -2.47 -29.12 5.35
CA SER A 894 -1.25 -29.56 6.06
C SER A 894 -0.85 -28.59 7.16
N ARG A 895 -0.65 -27.32 6.79
CA ARG A 895 0.03 -26.33 7.62
C ARG A 895 -0.85 -25.76 8.72
N SER A 896 -2.17 -25.91 8.58
CA SER A 896 -3.15 -25.31 9.48
C SER A 896 -3.96 -26.33 10.26
N TRP A 897 -4.50 -27.39 9.64
CA TRP A 897 -5.30 -28.39 10.37
C TRP A 897 -4.48 -29.63 10.74
N ALA A 898 -3.80 -30.27 9.78
CA ALA A 898 -3.02 -31.47 10.04
C ALA A 898 -1.87 -31.23 11.04
N ASN A 899 -1.26 -30.03 11.01
CA ASN A 899 -0.22 -29.60 11.96
C ASN A 899 -0.71 -29.46 13.41
N LEU A 900 -2.02 -29.51 13.67
CA LEU A 900 -2.56 -29.54 15.04
C LEU A 900 -2.50 -30.94 15.67
N TYR A 901 -2.21 -31.97 14.87
CA TYR A 901 -2.03 -33.35 15.30
C TYR A 901 -0.53 -33.72 15.38
N PRO A 902 -0.15 -34.63 16.29
CA PRO A 902 1.18 -35.22 16.31
C PRO A 902 1.58 -35.83 14.96
N GLU A 903 2.88 -35.89 14.65
CA GLU A 903 3.38 -36.37 13.34
C GLU A 903 2.93 -37.80 13.00
N ASP A 904 2.85 -38.68 14.00
CA ASP A 904 2.46 -40.09 13.82
C ASP A 904 0.95 -40.35 13.91
N ASP A 905 0.13 -39.31 14.11
CA ASP A 905 -1.32 -39.46 14.31
C ASP A 905 -2.02 -39.91 13.01
N PRO A 906 -2.88 -40.95 13.03
CA PRO A 906 -3.64 -41.38 11.86
C PRO A 906 -4.52 -40.28 11.24
N SER A 907 -5.03 -39.36 12.07
CA SER A 907 -5.85 -38.23 11.62
C SER A 907 -5.05 -37.31 10.70
N ARG A 908 -3.75 -37.12 11.00
CA ARG A 908 -2.83 -36.33 10.16
C ARG A 908 -2.67 -36.96 8.78
N LYS A 909 -2.48 -38.29 8.72
CA LYS A 909 -2.36 -39.03 7.46
C LYS A 909 -3.62 -38.91 6.62
N LEU A 910 -4.80 -39.06 7.22
CA LEU A 910 -6.08 -38.89 6.54
C LEU A 910 -6.24 -37.50 5.93
N LEU A 911 -5.90 -36.43 6.67
CA LEU A 911 -5.96 -35.06 6.14
C LEU A 911 -5.00 -34.83 4.96
N GLU A 912 -3.81 -35.42 4.99
CA GLU A 912 -2.87 -35.40 3.86
C GLU A 912 -3.38 -36.19 2.65
N GLU A 913 -4.02 -37.35 2.87
CA GLU A 913 -4.66 -38.12 1.80
C GLU A 913 -5.77 -37.33 1.12
N VAL A 914 -6.62 -36.64 1.90
CA VAL A 914 -7.65 -35.73 1.37
C VAL A 914 -7.00 -34.61 0.54
N LYS A 915 -6.02 -33.91 1.10
CA LYS A 915 -5.27 -32.85 0.39
C LYS A 915 -4.73 -33.33 -0.96
N ASN A 916 -4.18 -34.53 -1.03
CA ASN A 916 -3.50 -35.04 -2.22
C ASN A 916 -4.45 -35.63 -3.27
N SER A 917 -5.66 -36.03 -2.89
CA SER A 917 -6.63 -36.68 -3.79
C SER A 917 -7.80 -35.80 -4.25
N TYR A 918 -8.08 -34.70 -3.53
CA TYR A 918 -9.27 -33.87 -3.77
C TYR A 918 -9.02 -32.76 -4.81
N TYR A 919 -10.12 -32.27 -5.38
CA TYR A 919 -10.17 -31.08 -6.22
C TYR A 919 -10.72 -29.92 -5.40
N LEU A 920 -10.15 -28.72 -5.58
CA LEU A 920 -10.76 -27.47 -5.18
C LEU A 920 -11.68 -27.00 -6.32
N VAL A 921 -12.93 -26.70 -6.01
CA VAL A 921 -13.97 -26.34 -6.98
C VAL A 921 -14.54 -24.97 -6.64
N SER A 922 -14.70 -24.14 -7.65
CA SER A 922 -15.45 -22.88 -7.63
C SER A 922 -16.67 -23.02 -8.53
N LEU A 923 -17.86 -22.73 -8.01
CA LEU A 923 -19.15 -22.91 -8.66
C LEU A 923 -19.97 -21.61 -8.54
N VAL A 924 -20.51 -21.13 -9.66
CA VAL A 924 -21.33 -19.91 -9.73
C VAL A 924 -22.62 -20.22 -10.48
N ASP A 925 -23.76 -19.81 -9.92
CA ASP A 925 -25.03 -19.74 -10.64
C ASP A 925 -25.23 -18.34 -11.22
N ASN A 926 -25.26 -18.23 -12.54
CA ASN A 926 -25.44 -16.95 -13.22
C ASN A 926 -26.89 -16.47 -13.24
N ASP A 927 -27.87 -17.33 -12.94
CA ASP A 927 -29.27 -16.92 -12.74
C ASP A 927 -29.50 -16.43 -11.31
N TYR A 928 -29.04 -15.22 -11.02
CA TYR A 928 -29.23 -14.61 -9.69
C TYR A 928 -30.69 -14.27 -9.35
N ILE A 929 -31.63 -14.45 -10.30
CA ILE A 929 -33.05 -14.13 -10.10
C ILE A 929 -33.82 -15.38 -9.69
N ASN A 930 -33.70 -16.48 -10.45
CA ASN A 930 -34.48 -17.71 -10.24
C ASN A 930 -33.63 -18.97 -10.04
N GLY A 931 -32.30 -18.83 -10.11
CA GLY A 931 -31.39 -19.96 -9.97
C GLY A 931 -31.39 -20.56 -8.56
N ASP A 932 -31.07 -21.84 -8.51
CA ASP A 932 -30.82 -22.56 -7.27
C ASP A 932 -29.54 -23.38 -7.43
N ILE A 933 -28.42 -22.81 -6.95
CA ILE A 933 -27.11 -23.45 -7.01
C ILE A 933 -27.10 -24.81 -6.29
N PHE A 934 -28.02 -25.09 -5.36
CA PHE A 934 -28.05 -26.35 -4.63
C PHE A 934 -28.68 -27.49 -5.42
N SER A 935 -29.48 -27.19 -6.46
CA SER A 935 -30.15 -28.19 -7.30
C SER A 935 -29.17 -29.12 -8.03
N VAL A 936 -27.92 -28.69 -8.29
CA VAL A 936 -26.90 -29.55 -8.92
C VAL A 936 -26.39 -30.66 -7.98
N PHE A 937 -26.60 -30.53 -6.67
CA PHE A 937 -26.17 -31.51 -5.67
C PHE A 937 -27.26 -32.55 -5.34
N ALA A 938 -28.51 -32.31 -5.76
CA ALA A 938 -29.67 -33.16 -5.49
C ALA A 938 -29.60 -34.51 -6.22
#